data_AF-A0A8I1ACS5-F1
#
_entry.id   AF-A0A8I1ACS5-F1
#
_cell.length_a   1.000
_cell.length_b   1.000
_cell.length_c   1.000
_cell.angle_alpha   90.00
_cell.angle_beta   90.00
_cell.angle_gamma   90.00
#
_symmetry.space_group_name_H-M   'P 1'
#
loop_
_entity.id
_entity.type
_entity.pdbx_description
1 polymer ?
#
loop_
_entity_poly.entity_id
_entity_poly.type
_entity_poly.pdbx_seq_one_letter_code
_entity_poly.pdbx_strand_id
1 'polypeptide(L)'
;MVLPINISNEDFFKLLKHKIPTSYSTRYTGALSEKIIFKETIEALKRINYFAQEVSDGIWDAELLTLRFRHQEDQQQLAEFCDSFNGIRLQKDLFPHPEIFNHLFFKSVYEVYVQLDKYAEVAFIYDTHHQIIPWMTRNIPYEHIAQLITQVGYQIEHGMNEHREQERNVFDKLIQHAQIFDHLLGAHSSLNVFTIDIRIQDFLRPRSDLLTQVGGLNSPIHDIKLILARFPDLLNGLTKIETHGAKEDLNLHCILILKPSKNFSEKKSIDVLQQQIQNFLGNSYYVSIRNWNEVIRRNYSKIAVGLIKKSQPKNAEAFKYWVLSFFFTLDLYIQPKLPNHLKNHLATNETLDAYPKTVVADKLDLNPKNYISMESSLKELEKANKALSKANQPFLSESERKSVWSTRSLSKTSQAYIEAVKHYYCEIESDPETIQSIIHIEIFIETLVTTRLMAFELSVSGDQEMLTRQVLHGAITRLGKQFILLGESKLENPVIRTKQDFELHENGLIQNSREALQQLTSLQVSKESIRRINSSILNLRRIFTEMSFGYNDKSIKETRINAYRKYKKRLEVATILFQHLMKQDCLIFRLTVELILESEFITQEKLAILWTAFLHHAQRAKPLSWKTGYFGLWHQNEKGHFYADVFIVFDDRAFTDPTSIINVLNRKWVQFIKSKAHLILEMEEKPNFKSCKIQGKSIMQTNEEYSLDRLLIESTNKQRKSDFLQKIIPTFLSHSIFIENTMYTNRSNYHNSDAKLLIKSSIAVASRKNTPSTKSIRQKALKESVDRSEIDDDQ
;
A
#
# COMPACT_ATOMS: atom_id res chain seq x y z
N MET A 1 -30.38 6.96 30.43
CA MET A 1 -29.50 6.09 31.23
C MET A 1 -28.27 6.90 31.59
N VAL A 2 -28.01 7.05 32.88
CA VAL A 2 -26.73 7.56 33.41
C VAL A 2 -25.75 6.39 33.28
N LEU A 3 -24.61 6.59 32.60
CA LEU A 3 -23.60 5.54 32.52
C LEU A 3 -22.83 5.48 33.84
N PRO A 4 -22.54 4.29 34.38
CA PRO A 4 -21.62 4.18 35.50
C PRO A 4 -20.24 4.72 35.09
N ILE A 5 -19.39 5.08 36.04
CA ILE A 5 -18.04 5.54 35.70
C ILE A 5 -17.14 4.40 35.22
N ASN A 6 -17.36 3.19 35.73
CA ASN A 6 -16.59 2.00 35.41
C ASN A 6 -17.19 1.30 34.19
N ILE A 7 -16.34 0.92 33.24
CA ILE A 7 -16.72 0.19 32.04
C ILE A 7 -17.15 -1.24 32.39
N SER A 8 -18.20 -1.76 31.74
CA SER A 8 -18.58 -3.17 31.90
C SER A 8 -17.52 -4.10 31.28
N ASN A 9 -17.35 -5.30 31.84
CA ASN A 9 -16.43 -6.30 31.28
C ASN A 9 -16.74 -6.59 29.79
N GLU A 10 -18.02 -6.67 29.43
CA GLU A 10 -18.44 -6.90 28.05
C GLU A 10 -17.97 -5.79 27.10
N ASP A 11 -18.14 -4.53 27.49
CA ASP A 11 -17.73 -3.38 26.67
C ASP A 11 -16.20 -3.21 26.66
N PHE A 12 -15.53 -3.51 27.77
CA PHE A 12 -14.07 -3.54 27.85
C PHE A 12 -13.46 -4.52 26.85
N PHE A 13 -13.89 -5.79 26.86
CA PHE A 13 -13.37 -6.80 25.94
C PHE A 13 -13.71 -6.48 24.48
N LYS A 14 -14.87 -5.86 24.21
CA LYS A 14 -15.19 -5.35 22.86
C LYS A 14 -14.19 -4.29 22.40
N LEU A 15 -13.90 -3.29 23.21
CA LEU A 15 -12.90 -2.26 22.89
C LEU A 15 -11.50 -2.85 22.71
N LEU A 16 -11.11 -3.77 23.60
CA LEU A 16 -9.80 -4.41 23.58
C LEU A 16 -9.56 -5.15 22.25
N LYS A 17 -10.57 -5.83 21.69
CA LYS A 17 -10.47 -6.48 20.36
C LYS A 17 -10.09 -5.53 19.21
N HIS A 18 -10.32 -4.21 19.32
CA HIS A 18 -9.89 -3.25 18.31
C HIS A 18 -8.41 -2.87 18.40
N LYS A 19 -7.75 -3.15 19.54
CA LYS A 19 -6.30 -3.02 19.73
C LYS A 19 -5.52 -4.24 19.23
N ILE A 20 -6.19 -5.37 18.99
CA ILE A 20 -5.55 -6.69 18.81
C ILE A 20 -5.72 -7.25 17.38
N PRO A 21 -4.67 -7.87 16.78
CA PRO A 21 -4.72 -8.53 15.47
C PRO A 21 -5.74 -9.69 15.36
N THR A 22 -6.16 -10.02 14.12
CA THR A 22 -7.37 -10.82 13.85
C THR A 22 -7.30 -12.33 14.06
N SER A 23 -6.15 -13.01 13.92
CA SER A 23 -6.04 -14.46 14.25
C SER A 23 -4.60 -14.98 14.31
N TYR A 24 -4.35 -15.92 15.24
CA TYR A 24 -3.11 -16.72 15.35
C TYR A 24 -2.84 -17.57 14.09
N SER A 25 -3.90 -18.19 13.54
CA SER A 25 -3.82 -19.22 12.48
C SER A 25 -3.38 -18.71 11.10
N THR A 26 -3.45 -17.40 10.86
CA THR A 26 -3.36 -16.86 9.49
C THR A 26 -1.97 -16.34 9.09
N ARG A 27 -0.99 -16.20 10.01
CA ARG A 27 0.25 -15.45 9.68
C ARG A 27 1.56 -15.86 10.34
N TYR A 28 1.61 -16.75 11.33
CA TYR A 28 2.86 -17.00 12.06
C TYR A 28 3.04 -18.47 12.46
N THR A 29 4.01 -19.15 11.84
CA THR A 29 4.53 -20.46 12.28
C THR A 29 5.95 -20.25 12.80
N GLY A 30 6.17 -20.33 14.11
CA GLY A 30 7.50 -20.30 14.74
C GLY A 30 7.53 -19.60 16.10
N ALA A 31 8.68 -19.59 16.78
CA ALA A 31 8.94 -18.96 18.09
C ALA A 31 8.64 -17.43 18.16
N LEU A 32 8.24 -16.83 17.04
CA LEU A 32 7.83 -15.44 16.92
C LEU A 32 6.39 -15.20 17.42
N SER A 33 5.58 -16.25 17.61
CA SER A 33 4.20 -16.17 18.10
C SER A 33 4.08 -15.88 19.61
N GLU A 34 5.13 -16.13 20.39
CA GLU A 34 5.14 -15.99 21.86
C GLU A 34 5.07 -14.53 22.38
N LYS A 35 5.14 -13.53 21.48
CA LYS A 35 5.21 -12.09 21.83
C LYS A 35 4.08 -11.23 21.26
N ILE A 36 3.05 -11.82 20.64
CA ILE A 36 1.87 -11.08 20.16
C ILE A 36 0.61 -11.67 20.80
N ILE A 37 -0.30 -10.81 21.27
CA ILE A 37 -1.64 -11.19 21.72
C ILE A 37 -2.57 -11.22 20.50
N PHE A 38 -3.44 -12.23 20.39
CA PHE A 38 -4.44 -12.34 19.30
C PHE A 38 -5.86 -12.23 19.85
N LYS A 39 -6.85 -12.02 18.96
CA LYS A 39 -8.27 -11.91 19.37
C LYS A 39 -8.77 -13.15 20.11
N GLU A 40 -8.27 -14.33 19.75
CA GLU A 40 -8.55 -15.59 20.44
C GLU A 40 -8.05 -15.57 21.89
N THR A 41 -6.89 -14.94 22.14
CA THR A 41 -6.38 -14.71 23.51
C THR A 41 -7.32 -13.81 24.31
N ILE A 42 -7.92 -12.79 23.67
CA ILE A 42 -8.90 -11.91 24.34
C ILE A 42 -10.19 -12.66 24.68
N GLU A 43 -10.66 -13.55 23.81
CA GLU A 43 -11.81 -14.41 24.12
C GLU A 43 -11.51 -15.35 25.30
N ALA A 44 -10.29 -15.87 25.35
CA ALA A 44 -9.86 -16.71 26.44
C ALA A 44 -9.79 -15.93 27.77
N LEU A 45 -9.23 -14.72 27.77
CA LEU A 45 -9.25 -13.82 28.94
C LEU A 45 -10.67 -13.52 29.42
N LYS A 46 -11.59 -13.26 28.48
CA LYS A 46 -13.00 -13.01 28.79
C LYS A 46 -13.63 -14.22 29.50
N ARG A 47 -13.40 -15.44 29.00
CA ARG A 47 -13.91 -16.68 29.63
C ARG A 47 -13.30 -16.96 30.99
N ILE A 48 -11.99 -16.76 31.15
CA ILE A 48 -11.30 -16.88 32.45
C ILE A 48 -11.92 -15.92 33.47
N ASN A 49 -12.16 -14.67 33.07
CA ASN A 49 -12.75 -13.67 33.95
C ASN A 49 -14.18 -14.07 34.39
N TYR A 50 -14.99 -14.62 33.48
CA TYR A 50 -16.30 -15.16 33.84
C TYR A 50 -16.21 -16.35 34.79
N PHE A 51 -15.33 -17.31 34.49
CA PHE A 51 -15.14 -18.48 35.33
C PHE A 51 -14.72 -18.11 36.76
N ALA A 52 -13.78 -17.19 36.91
CA ALA A 52 -13.38 -16.71 38.22
C ALA A 52 -14.54 -16.04 38.98
N GLN A 53 -15.34 -15.23 38.28
CA GLN A 53 -16.53 -14.62 38.87
C GLN A 53 -17.50 -15.69 39.38
N GLU A 54 -17.77 -16.75 38.61
CA GLU A 54 -18.63 -17.85 39.04
C GLU A 54 -18.10 -18.59 40.27
N VAL A 55 -16.78 -18.81 40.33
CA VAL A 55 -16.12 -19.42 41.50
C VAL A 55 -16.29 -18.52 42.73
N SER A 56 -16.08 -17.21 42.61
CA SER A 56 -16.31 -16.28 43.71
C SER A 56 -17.77 -16.14 44.11
N ASP A 57 -18.70 -16.33 43.18
CA ASP A 57 -20.13 -16.30 43.46
C ASP A 57 -20.62 -17.60 44.11
N GLY A 58 -19.71 -18.55 44.39
CA GLY A 58 -20.02 -19.82 45.05
C GLY A 58 -20.75 -20.82 44.15
N ILE A 59 -20.77 -20.57 42.84
CA ILE A 59 -21.43 -21.46 41.86
C ILE A 59 -20.68 -22.80 41.76
N TRP A 60 -19.36 -22.75 41.95
CA TRP A 60 -18.45 -23.90 41.89
C TRP A 60 -18.10 -24.46 43.28
N ASP A 61 -19.05 -24.45 44.23
CA ASP A 61 -18.83 -25.04 45.54
C ASP A 61 -18.74 -26.58 45.48
N ALA A 62 -17.70 -27.14 46.11
CA ALA A 62 -17.40 -28.57 46.04
C ALA A 62 -18.46 -29.44 46.73
N GLU A 63 -19.07 -28.97 47.82
CA GLU A 63 -20.15 -29.70 48.50
C GLU A 63 -21.43 -29.68 47.65
N LEU A 64 -21.75 -28.53 47.06
CA LEU A 64 -22.89 -28.34 46.17
C LEU A 64 -22.79 -29.20 44.91
N LEU A 65 -21.61 -29.28 44.30
CA LEU A 65 -21.37 -30.12 43.12
C LEU A 65 -21.38 -31.61 43.46
N THR A 66 -20.80 -32.00 44.60
CA THR A 66 -20.88 -33.39 45.10
C THR A 66 -22.33 -33.79 45.38
N LEU A 67 -23.16 -32.85 45.83
CA LEU A 67 -24.60 -33.08 46.03
C LEU A 67 -25.35 -33.20 44.69
N ARG A 68 -25.02 -32.36 43.70
CA ARG A 68 -25.64 -32.35 42.36
C ARG A 68 -25.27 -33.53 41.47
N PHE A 69 -24.16 -34.22 41.74
CA PHE A 69 -23.70 -35.35 40.91
C PHE A 69 -23.83 -36.72 41.61
N ARG A 70 -24.53 -36.76 42.76
CA ARG A 70 -24.67 -37.97 43.59
C ARG A 70 -25.64 -39.00 43.01
N HIS A 71 -26.58 -38.61 42.14
CA HIS A 71 -27.62 -39.50 41.63
C HIS A 71 -27.45 -39.81 40.15
N GLN A 72 -27.86 -41.01 39.75
CA GLN A 72 -27.70 -41.52 38.38
C GLN A 72 -28.56 -40.77 37.35
N GLU A 73 -29.56 -40.00 37.81
CA GLU A 73 -30.49 -39.19 37.01
C GLU A 73 -29.89 -37.81 36.62
N ASP A 74 -28.74 -37.42 37.17
CA ASP A 74 -28.12 -36.10 36.96
C ASP A 74 -27.25 -36.01 35.70
N GLN A 75 -27.39 -36.95 34.75
CA GLN A 75 -26.58 -37.00 33.51
C GLN A 75 -26.67 -35.73 32.67
N GLN A 76 -27.84 -35.08 32.62
CA GLN A 76 -28.01 -33.81 31.90
C GLN A 76 -27.25 -32.67 32.58
N GLN A 77 -27.29 -32.58 33.91
CA GLN A 77 -26.54 -31.57 34.66
C GLN A 77 -25.04 -31.80 34.57
N LEU A 78 -24.61 -33.07 34.55
CA LEU A 78 -23.22 -33.44 34.30
C LEU A 78 -22.78 -33.06 32.87
N ALA A 79 -23.62 -33.28 31.87
CA ALA A 79 -23.35 -32.84 30.50
C ALA A 79 -23.27 -31.30 30.39
N GLU A 80 -24.19 -30.57 31.01
CA GLU A 80 -24.17 -29.10 31.08
C GLU A 80 -22.92 -28.57 31.80
N PHE A 81 -22.49 -29.27 32.86
CA PHE A 81 -21.25 -28.98 33.58
C PHE A 81 -20.03 -29.23 32.69
N CYS A 82 -19.97 -30.38 32.01
CA CYS A 82 -18.88 -30.71 31.09
C CYS A 82 -18.84 -29.78 29.88
N ASP A 83 -19.97 -29.31 29.37
CA ASP A 83 -20.05 -28.33 28.30
C ASP A 83 -19.57 -26.94 28.76
N SER A 84 -19.97 -26.52 29.97
CA SER A 84 -19.49 -25.28 30.59
C SER A 84 -17.98 -25.33 30.82
N PHE A 85 -17.48 -26.46 31.32
CA PHE A 85 -16.06 -26.71 31.56
C PHE A 85 -15.26 -26.82 30.25
N ASN A 86 -15.80 -27.48 29.23
CA ASN A 86 -15.21 -27.52 27.88
C ASN A 86 -15.18 -26.13 27.24
N GLY A 87 -16.15 -25.26 27.55
CA GLY A 87 -16.12 -23.85 27.17
C GLY A 87 -14.92 -23.08 27.74
N ILE A 88 -14.43 -23.49 28.92
CA ILE A 88 -13.24 -22.93 29.58
C ILE A 88 -11.95 -23.61 29.07
N ARG A 89 -12.05 -24.73 28.34
CA ARG A 89 -10.90 -25.46 27.80
C ARG A 89 -10.16 -24.61 26.78
N LEU A 90 -8.98 -24.15 27.19
CA LEU A 90 -8.10 -23.33 26.37
C LEU A 90 -7.39 -24.23 25.35
N GLN A 91 -7.15 -23.77 24.13
CA GLN A 91 -6.15 -24.45 23.31
C GLN A 91 -4.81 -24.33 24.04
N LYS A 92 -4.08 -25.44 24.17
CA LYS A 92 -2.78 -25.56 24.86
C LYS A 92 -1.75 -24.51 24.42
N ASP A 93 -1.96 -23.91 23.24
CA ASP A 93 -1.08 -22.93 22.62
C ASP A 93 -1.55 -21.46 22.75
N LEU A 94 -2.72 -21.18 23.33
CA LEU A 94 -3.26 -19.80 23.46
C LEU A 94 -2.62 -19.00 24.61
N PHE A 95 -2.01 -19.70 25.58
CA PHE A 95 -1.26 -19.14 26.70
C PHE A 95 0.03 -19.97 26.87
N PRO A 96 1.22 -19.35 26.98
CA PRO A 96 1.50 -18.30 27.95
C PRO A 96 2.13 -17.04 27.34
N HIS A 97 1.31 -16.03 27.07
CA HIS A 97 1.82 -14.73 26.63
C HIS A 97 2.35 -13.93 27.83
N PRO A 98 3.63 -13.53 27.87
CA PRO A 98 4.24 -12.93 29.06
C PRO A 98 3.59 -11.66 29.59
N GLU A 99 2.96 -10.86 28.72
CA GLU A 99 2.28 -9.61 29.12
C GLU A 99 1.00 -9.83 29.92
N ILE A 100 0.40 -11.01 29.78
CA ILE A 100 -0.79 -11.43 30.52
C ILE A 100 -0.37 -12.06 31.85
N PHE A 101 0.70 -12.86 31.82
CA PHE A 101 1.24 -13.60 32.97
C PHE A 101 1.96 -12.75 34.01
N ASN A 102 2.10 -11.45 33.78
CA ASN A 102 2.57 -10.52 34.81
C ASN A 102 1.55 -10.31 35.94
N HIS A 103 0.28 -10.70 35.74
CA HIS A 103 -0.76 -10.58 36.76
C HIS A 103 -0.99 -11.90 37.49
N LEU A 104 -0.95 -11.89 38.83
CA LEU A 104 -1.06 -13.10 39.65
C LEU A 104 -2.37 -13.85 39.40
N PHE A 105 -3.51 -13.15 39.33
CA PHE A 105 -4.80 -13.73 38.94
C PHE A 105 -4.75 -14.63 37.69
N PHE A 106 -4.28 -14.14 36.54
CA PHE A 106 -4.23 -14.95 35.31
C PHE A 106 -3.23 -16.10 35.42
N LYS A 107 -2.13 -15.89 36.15
CA LYS A 107 -1.18 -16.96 36.47
C LYS A 107 -1.83 -18.05 37.33
N SER A 108 -2.55 -17.68 38.38
CA SER A 108 -3.27 -18.60 39.27
C SER A 108 -4.35 -19.38 38.53
N VAL A 109 -5.17 -18.70 37.71
CA VAL A 109 -6.20 -19.39 36.91
C VAL A 109 -5.59 -20.28 35.82
N TYR A 110 -4.44 -19.91 35.25
CA TYR A 110 -3.74 -20.77 34.29
C TYR A 110 -3.08 -21.99 34.95
N GLU A 111 -2.46 -21.84 36.12
CA GLU A 111 -1.89 -22.97 36.88
C GLU A 111 -2.99 -23.97 37.24
N VAL A 112 -4.15 -23.46 37.67
CA VAL A 112 -5.39 -24.22 37.81
C VAL A 112 -5.78 -24.91 36.51
N TYR A 113 -5.85 -24.18 35.39
CA TYR A 113 -6.21 -24.74 34.09
C TYR A 113 -5.27 -25.88 33.68
N VAL A 114 -3.96 -25.74 33.86
CA VAL A 114 -2.97 -26.78 33.53
C VAL A 114 -3.17 -28.03 34.40
N GLN A 115 -3.54 -27.86 35.67
CA GLN A 115 -3.90 -28.99 36.53
C GLN A 115 -5.19 -29.64 36.03
N LEU A 116 -6.25 -28.85 35.86
CA LEU A 116 -7.54 -29.27 35.33
C LEU A 116 -7.42 -30.02 34.00
N ASP A 117 -6.61 -29.54 33.05
CA ASP A 117 -6.40 -30.16 31.74
C ASP A 117 -5.63 -31.48 31.87
N LYS A 118 -4.58 -31.56 32.69
CA LYS A 118 -3.89 -32.83 32.98
C LYS A 118 -4.80 -33.86 33.62
N TYR A 119 -5.68 -33.44 34.53
CA TYR A 119 -6.68 -34.32 35.13
C TYR A 119 -7.78 -34.67 34.13
N ALA A 120 -8.16 -33.73 33.25
CA ALA A 120 -9.09 -33.98 32.19
C ALA A 120 -8.56 -35.00 31.17
N GLU A 121 -7.26 -35.01 30.87
CA GLU A 121 -6.64 -36.05 30.04
C GLU A 121 -6.74 -37.44 30.67
N VAL A 122 -6.81 -37.53 32.01
CA VAL A 122 -6.92 -38.78 32.78
C VAL A 122 -8.37 -39.18 33.05
N ALA A 123 -9.27 -38.21 33.24
CA ALA A 123 -10.68 -38.39 33.61
C ALA A 123 -11.65 -38.35 32.41
N PHE A 124 -11.34 -37.57 31.38
CA PHE A 124 -12.11 -37.39 30.15
C PHE A 124 -11.30 -37.94 28.97
N ILE A 125 -11.53 -39.20 28.62
CA ILE A 125 -10.95 -39.81 27.42
C ILE A 125 -11.27 -38.91 26.22
N TYR A 126 -10.23 -38.45 25.52
CA TYR A 126 -10.39 -37.68 24.29
C TYR A 126 -11.31 -38.42 23.31
N ASP A 127 -12.38 -37.73 22.90
CA ASP A 127 -13.02 -37.96 21.63
C ASP A 127 -11.99 -37.69 20.52
N THR A 128 -11.31 -38.75 20.10
CA THR A 128 -10.64 -38.82 18.80
C THR A 128 -11.45 -39.73 17.90
N HIS A 129 -12.78 -39.53 17.89
CA HIS A 129 -13.68 -40.49 17.31
C HIS A 129 -14.65 -39.82 16.33
N HIS A 130 -14.41 -40.11 15.06
CA HIS A 130 -15.43 -40.99 14.51
C HIS A 130 -15.48 -42.26 15.39
N GLN A 131 -16.65 -42.44 16.06
CA GLN A 131 -17.12 -43.60 16.85
C GLN A 131 -16.92 -43.62 18.39
N ILE A 132 -17.86 -42.95 19.04
CA ILE A 132 -18.19 -42.86 20.48
C ILE A 132 -18.20 -44.22 21.22
N ILE A 133 -17.53 -44.29 22.38
CA ILE A 133 -17.94 -45.15 23.52
C ILE A 133 -18.63 -44.23 24.55
N PRO A 134 -19.89 -44.49 24.96
CA PRO A 134 -20.57 -43.65 25.94
C PRO A 134 -20.01 -43.89 27.35
N TRP A 135 -20.11 -42.84 28.16
CA TRP A 135 -19.67 -42.80 29.54
C TRP A 135 -20.33 -43.92 30.34
N MET A 136 -19.54 -44.68 31.11
CA MET A 136 -20.10 -45.50 32.19
C MET A 136 -20.06 -44.64 33.46
N THR A 137 -21.22 -44.14 33.90
CA THR A 137 -21.46 -43.34 35.12
C THR A 137 -21.00 -43.99 36.44
N ARG A 138 -20.32 -45.14 36.39
CA ARG A 138 -19.90 -45.92 37.55
C ARG A 138 -18.49 -45.59 38.08
N ASN A 139 -17.63 -44.95 37.30
CA ASN A 139 -16.21 -44.74 37.66
C ASN A 139 -15.75 -43.28 37.68
N ILE A 140 -16.67 -42.31 37.78
CA ILE A 140 -16.28 -40.91 37.96
C ILE A 140 -15.83 -40.74 39.42
N PRO A 141 -14.58 -40.34 39.71
CA PRO A 141 -14.12 -40.18 41.07
C PRO A 141 -14.63 -38.84 41.62
N TYR A 142 -15.94 -38.76 41.95
CA TYR A 142 -16.62 -37.54 42.37
C TYR A 142 -15.91 -36.83 43.52
N GLU A 143 -15.38 -37.58 44.49
CA GLU A 143 -14.59 -37.04 45.60
C GLU A 143 -13.30 -36.37 45.13
N HIS A 144 -12.66 -36.89 44.07
CA HIS A 144 -11.45 -36.29 43.51
C HIS A 144 -11.78 -35.05 42.66
N ILE A 145 -12.91 -35.05 41.94
CA ILE A 145 -13.41 -33.85 41.23
C ILE A 145 -13.76 -32.76 42.23
N ALA A 146 -14.43 -33.11 43.34
CA ALA A 146 -14.74 -32.18 44.41
C ALA A 146 -13.48 -31.60 45.06
N GLN A 147 -12.50 -32.45 45.40
CA GLN A 147 -11.20 -32.01 45.94
C GLN A 147 -10.45 -31.08 44.97
N LEU A 148 -10.47 -31.40 43.68
CA LEU A 148 -9.89 -30.57 42.63
C LEU A 148 -10.57 -29.21 42.58
N ILE A 149 -11.91 -29.17 42.59
CA ILE A 149 -12.68 -27.93 42.58
C ILE A 149 -12.43 -27.10 43.85
N THR A 150 -12.30 -27.73 45.03
CA THR A 150 -11.91 -27.02 46.26
C THR A 150 -10.50 -26.41 46.15
N GLN A 151 -9.53 -27.18 45.65
CA GLN A 151 -8.14 -26.70 45.47
C GLN A 151 -8.08 -25.55 44.45
N VAL A 152 -8.83 -25.68 43.36
CA VAL A 152 -9.00 -24.66 42.33
C VAL A 152 -9.69 -23.42 42.88
N GLY A 153 -10.78 -23.60 43.65
CA GLY A 153 -11.52 -22.52 44.29
C GLY A 153 -10.63 -21.67 45.19
N TYR A 154 -9.79 -22.29 46.02
CA TYR A 154 -8.85 -21.57 46.88
C TYR A 154 -7.81 -20.76 46.09
N GLN A 155 -7.25 -21.32 45.00
CA GLN A 155 -6.26 -20.61 44.17
C GLN A 155 -6.89 -19.45 43.40
N ILE A 156 -8.11 -19.62 42.89
CA ILE A 156 -8.86 -18.57 42.21
C ILE A 156 -9.24 -17.47 43.20
N GLU A 157 -9.73 -17.83 44.39
CA GLU A 157 -10.10 -16.88 45.44
C GLU A 157 -8.90 -16.04 45.90
N HIS A 158 -7.73 -16.67 46.10
CA HIS A 158 -6.49 -15.96 46.40
C HIS A 158 -6.11 -14.97 45.28
N GLY A 159 -6.09 -15.43 44.02
CA GLY A 159 -5.80 -14.57 42.87
C GLY A 159 -6.82 -13.45 42.68
N MET A 160 -8.08 -13.70 43.01
CA MET A 160 -9.17 -12.72 42.95
C MET A 160 -9.08 -11.67 44.04
N ASN A 161 -8.65 -12.03 45.24
CA ASN A 161 -8.48 -11.05 46.31
C ASN A 161 -7.39 -10.03 45.96
N GLU A 162 -6.27 -10.47 45.39
CA GLU A 162 -5.27 -9.55 44.85
C GLU A 162 -5.79 -8.74 43.65
N HIS A 163 -6.56 -9.37 42.75
CA HIS A 163 -7.18 -8.67 41.63
C HIS A 163 -8.11 -7.54 42.10
N ARG A 164 -8.95 -7.80 43.12
CA ARG A 164 -9.83 -6.80 43.74
C ARG A 164 -9.06 -5.63 44.35
N GLU A 165 -7.90 -5.89 44.96
CA GLU A 165 -7.04 -4.81 45.46
C GLU A 165 -6.50 -3.95 44.33
N GLN A 166 -6.09 -4.56 43.21
CA GLN A 166 -5.66 -3.83 42.02
C GLN A 166 -6.82 -3.07 41.37
N GLU A 167 -8.02 -3.66 41.30
CA GLU A 167 -9.23 -2.99 40.83
C GLU A 167 -9.54 -1.74 41.64
N ARG A 168 -9.41 -1.79 42.97
CA ARG A 168 -9.57 -0.62 43.85
C ARG A 168 -8.56 0.47 43.49
N ASN A 169 -7.28 0.12 43.37
CA ASN A 169 -6.23 1.07 43.01
C ASN A 169 -6.46 1.72 41.63
N VAL A 170 -6.93 0.93 40.66
CA VAL A 170 -7.28 1.40 39.30
C VAL A 170 -8.50 2.30 39.34
N PHE A 171 -9.51 1.93 40.12
CA PHE A 171 -10.73 2.73 40.31
C PHE A 171 -10.43 4.07 40.99
N ASP A 172 -9.58 4.10 42.01
CA ASP A 172 -9.17 5.34 42.68
C ASP A 172 -8.46 6.30 41.71
N LYS A 173 -7.55 5.78 40.86
CA LYS A 173 -6.90 6.57 39.81
C LYS A 173 -7.89 7.10 38.78
N LEU A 174 -8.87 6.28 38.37
CA LEU A 174 -9.94 6.69 37.47
C LEU A 174 -10.76 7.84 38.08
N ILE A 175 -11.14 7.73 39.35
CA ILE A 175 -11.90 8.76 40.06
C ILE A 175 -11.11 10.06 40.14
N GLN A 176 -9.82 10.00 40.51
CA GLN A 176 -8.95 11.18 40.55
C GLN A 176 -8.89 11.88 39.18
N HIS A 177 -8.70 11.13 38.09
CA HIS A 177 -8.61 11.72 36.75
C HIS A 177 -9.96 12.22 36.22
N ALA A 178 -11.06 11.57 36.59
CA ALA A 178 -12.40 12.05 36.29
C ALA A 178 -12.70 13.38 37.01
N GLN A 179 -12.25 13.52 38.27
CA GLN A 179 -12.35 14.78 39.02
C GLN A 179 -11.52 15.90 38.38
N ILE A 180 -10.29 15.59 37.93
CA ILE A 180 -9.45 16.55 37.18
C ILE A 180 -10.18 17.01 35.91
N PHE A 181 -10.75 16.07 35.16
CA PHE A 181 -11.53 16.39 33.95
C PHE A 181 -12.75 17.27 34.28
N ASP A 182 -13.52 16.94 35.32
CA ASP A 182 -14.68 17.74 35.74
C ASP A 182 -14.29 19.15 36.17
N HIS A 183 -13.17 19.28 36.88
CA HIS A 183 -12.63 20.58 37.27
C HIS A 183 -12.25 21.42 36.04
N LEU A 184 -11.51 20.83 35.08
CA LEU A 184 -11.15 21.49 33.82
C LEU A 184 -12.40 21.88 33.00
N LEU A 185 -13.40 21.02 32.93
CA LEU A 185 -14.65 21.28 32.21
C LEU A 185 -15.44 22.40 32.88
N GLY A 186 -15.42 22.43 34.21
CA GLY A 186 -15.97 23.50 35.04
C GLY A 186 -15.31 24.85 34.75
N ALA A 187 -13.98 24.88 34.69
CA ALA A 187 -13.18 26.09 34.48
C ALA A 187 -13.25 26.64 33.05
N HIS A 188 -13.25 25.77 32.03
CA HIS A 188 -13.19 26.19 30.62
C HIS A 188 -14.55 26.17 29.91
N SER A 189 -15.62 25.70 30.56
CA SER A 189 -16.99 25.51 30.03
C SER A 189 -17.12 24.54 28.85
N SER A 190 -16.02 24.26 28.15
CA SER A 190 -15.92 23.25 27.10
C SER A 190 -14.47 22.81 26.95
N LEU A 191 -14.27 21.55 26.60
CA LEU A 191 -12.98 20.89 26.39
C LEU A 191 -13.03 20.10 25.10
N ASN A 192 -11.88 19.84 24.49
CA ASN A 192 -11.77 18.96 23.34
C ASN A 192 -10.90 17.75 23.70
N VAL A 193 -11.51 16.56 23.67
CA VAL A 193 -10.85 15.29 23.99
C VAL A 193 -10.29 14.67 22.71
N PHE A 194 -9.00 14.40 22.71
CA PHE A 194 -8.29 13.86 21.56
C PHE A 194 -7.47 12.62 21.95
N THR A 195 -7.95 11.45 21.55
CA THR A 195 -7.34 10.15 21.88
C THR A 195 -6.66 9.55 20.66
N ILE A 196 -5.40 9.13 20.82
CA ILE A 196 -4.55 8.60 19.74
C ILE A 196 -3.67 7.44 20.23
N ASP A 197 -3.24 6.59 19.30
CA ASP A 197 -2.18 5.61 19.51
C ASP A 197 -0.99 5.96 18.63
N ILE A 198 0.19 6.08 19.21
CA ILE A 198 1.45 6.36 18.50
C ILE A 198 2.26 5.06 18.48
N ARG A 199 2.35 4.43 17.32
CA ARG A 199 3.12 3.20 17.10
C ARG A 199 4.47 3.52 16.48
N ILE A 200 5.53 3.06 17.13
CA ILE A 200 6.92 3.15 16.68
C ILE A 200 7.39 1.74 16.34
N GLN A 201 7.66 1.51 15.05
CA GLN A 201 8.04 0.19 14.56
C GLN A 201 9.48 -0.18 14.92
N ASP A 202 9.71 -1.46 15.23
CA ASP A 202 11.02 -2.04 15.58
C ASP A 202 11.71 -1.38 16.81
N PHE A 203 10.98 -0.63 17.63
CA PHE A 203 11.54 0.11 18.77
C PHE A 203 12.22 -0.80 19.80
N LEU A 204 11.68 -2.00 20.03
CA LEU A 204 12.19 -2.94 21.03
C LEU A 204 13.27 -3.89 20.46
N ARG A 205 13.62 -3.76 19.18
CA ARG A 205 14.64 -4.58 18.55
C ARG A 205 16.03 -4.14 19.04
N PRO A 206 16.87 -5.04 19.59
CA PRO A 206 18.23 -4.68 19.98
C PRO A 206 19.01 -4.23 18.74
N ARG A 207 19.53 -3.00 18.74
CA ARG A 207 20.38 -2.53 17.64
C ARG A 207 21.76 -2.14 18.15
N SER A 208 22.80 -2.66 17.48
CA SER A 208 24.21 -2.45 17.81
C SER A 208 24.74 -1.08 17.40
N ASP A 209 24.04 -0.36 16.53
CA ASP A 209 24.37 0.96 15.98
C ASP A 209 24.03 2.13 16.93
N LEU A 210 23.04 1.97 17.80
CA LEU A 210 22.61 3.01 18.77
C LEU A 210 23.45 3.02 20.05
N LEU A 211 24.05 1.89 20.42
CA LEU A 211 24.90 1.76 21.62
C LEU A 211 26.22 2.55 21.52
N THR A 212 26.65 2.93 20.31
CA THR A 212 27.89 3.68 20.08
C THR A 212 27.68 5.17 19.86
N GLN A 213 26.46 5.64 19.56
CA GLN A 213 26.18 7.06 19.26
C GLN A 213 25.57 7.87 20.40
N VAL A 214 25.04 7.23 21.45
CA VAL A 214 24.34 7.94 22.53
C VAL A 214 24.98 7.59 23.87
N GLY A 215 26.04 8.30 24.23
CA GLY A 215 26.48 8.41 25.61
C GLY A 215 25.40 9.15 26.41
N GLY A 216 24.48 8.41 27.02
CA GLY A 216 23.43 8.91 27.90
C GLY A 216 22.02 8.53 27.43
N LEU A 217 21.42 7.51 28.08
CA LEU A 217 20.04 7.06 27.90
C LEU A 217 19.02 8.17 28.28
N ASN A 218 18.84 9.18 27.43
CA ASN A 218 17.58 9.91 27.35
C ASN A 218 16.69 9.12 26.38
N SER A 219 15.69 8.42 26.92
CA SER A 219 14.81 7.56 26.14
C SER A 219 14.05 8.38 25.09
N PRO A 220 14.01 7.97 23.81
CA PRO A 220 13.19 8.64 22.78
C PRO A 220 11.71 8.79 23.16
N ILE A 221 11.20 7.97 24.09
CA ILE A 221 9.86 8.11 24.66
C ILE A 221 9.72 9.39 25.48
N HIS A 222 10.74 9.78 26.24
CA HIS A 222 10.75 11.02 27.02
C HIS A 222 10.59 12.24 26.10
N ASP A 223 11.29 12.26 24.97
CA ASP A 223 11.18 13.33 23.99
C ASP A 223 9.85 13.34 23.26
N ILE A 224 9.27 12.17 22.97
CA ILE A 224 7.90 12.08 22.44
C ILE A 224 6.89 12.63 23.46
N LYS A 225 7.06 12.32 24.74
CA LYS A 225 6.25 12.88 25.83
C LYS A 225 6.44 14.40 25.92
N LEU A 226 7.65 14.94 25.70
CA LEU A 226 7.89 16.39 25.61
C LEU A 226 7.18 17.02 24.40
N ILE A 227 7.17 16.35 23.24
CA ILE A 227 6.43 16.81 22.07
C ILE A 227 4.93 16.86 22.39
N LEU A 228 4.40 15.81 23.04
CA LEU A 228 3.00 15.74 23.46
C LEU A 228 2.66 16.79 24.51
N ALA A 229 3.51 17.02 25.51
CA ALA A 229 3.31 18.04 26.54
C ALA A 229 3.32 19.47 25.97
N ARG A 230 3.93 19.67 24.80
CA ARG A 230 3.94 20.95 24.05
C ARG A 230 2.82 21.05 23.01
N PHE A 231 1.92 20.08 22.97
CA PHE A 231 0.82 20.08 22.02
C PHE A 231 -0.05 21.34 22.21
N PRO A 232 -0.45 22.04 21.13
CA PRO A 232 -1.19 23.29 21.25
C PRO A 232 -2.45 23.13 22.09
N ASP A 233 -2.68 24.11 22.97
CA ASP A 233 -3.88 24.18 23.82
C ASP A 233 -4.04 23.00 24.80
N LEU A 234 -2.99 22.22 25.07
CA LEU A 234 -3.03 21.13 26.05
C LEU A 234 -3.30 21.66 27.46
N LEU A 235 -4.31 21.09 28.11
CA LEU A 235 -4.68 21.38 29.51
C LEU A 235 -4.31 20.23 30.44
N ASN A 236 -4.47 18.99 29.96
CA ASN A 236 -4.02 17.78 30.63
C ASN A 236 -3.79 16.68 29.59
N GLY A 237 -2.89 15.74 29.86
CA GLY A 237 -2.73 14.56 29.04
C GLY A 237 -2.25 13.34 29.80
N LEU A 238 -2.68 12.17 29.33
CA LEU A 238 -2.33 10.86 29.86
C LEU A 238 -1.62 10.05 28.78
N THR A 239 -0.58 9.33 29.17
CA THR A 239 0.15 8.43 28.28
C THR A 239 0.33 7.06 28.91
N LYS A 240 0.23 6.02 28.09
CA LYS A 240 0.38 4.62 28.48
C LYS A 240 1.16 3.84 27.44
N ILE A 241 2.14 3.06 27.89
CA ILE A 241 2.93 2.19 27.02
C ILE A 241 2.24 0.83 26.87
N GLU A 242 2.11 0.38 25.64
CA GLU A 242 1.50 -0.90 25.25
C GLU A 242 2.46 -1.65 24.30
N THR A 243 2.72 -2.94 24.55
CA THR A 243 3.64 -3.76 23.73
C THR A 243 2.97 -5.01 23.11
N HIS A 244 1.67 -5.20 23.35
CA HIS A 244 0.92 -6.40 22.96
C HIS A 244 0.47 -6.46 21.48
N GLY A 245 0.55 -5.35 20.74
CA GLY A 245 -0.13 -5.19 19.44
C GLY A 245 0.67 -5.61 18.20
N ALA A 246 2.00 -5.66 18.29
CA ALA A 246 2.88 -6.05 17.19
C ALA A 246 4.29 -6.41 17.69
N LYS A 247 4.95 -7.36 17.02
CA LYS A 247 6.28 -7.85 17.40
C LYS A 247 7.31 -6.73 17.30
N GLU A 248 8.04 -6.52 18.41
CA GLU A 248 9.16 -5.57 18.52
C GLU A 248 8.79 -4.09 18.36
N ASP A 249 7.50 -3.77 18.29
CA ASP A 249 7.00 -2.40 18.23
C ASP A 249 6.70 -1.85 19.62
N LEU A 250 6.69 -0.54 19.73
CA LEU A 250 6.19 0.17 20.90
C LEU A 250 4.94 0.97 20.51
N ASN A 251 3.85 0.79 21.25
CA ASN A 251 2.66 1.62 21.13
C ASN A 251 2.53 2.54 22.36
N LEU A 252 2.27 3.82 22.13
CA LEU A 252 2.00 4.81 23.16
C LEU A 252 0.55 5.29 22.99
N HIS A 253 -0.32 4.85 23.89
CA HIS A 253 -1.71 5.29 23.94
C HIS A 253 -1.80 6.62 24.69
N CYS A 254 -2.40 7.63 24.05
CA CYS A 254 -2.47 8.99 24.57
C CYS A 254 -3.91 9.49 24.65
N ILE A 255 -4.26 10.15 25.75
CA ILE A 255 -5.48 10.95 25.91
C ILE A 255 -5.06 12.39 26.13
N LEU A 256 -5.39 13.29 25.20
CA LEU A 256 -5.09 14.71 25.30
C LEU A 256 -6.38 15.49 25.55
N ILE A 257 -6.42 16.28 26.62
CA ILE A 257 -7.51 17.18 26.98
C ILE A 257 -7.07 18.59 26.61
N LEU A 258 -7.74 19.18 25.62
CA LEU A 258 -7.34 20.43 25.01
C LEU A 258 -8.37 21.53 25.27
N LYS A 259 -7.90 22.78 25.30
CA LYS A 259 -8.78 23.94 25.20
C LYS A 259 -9.42 23.97 23.80
N PRO A 260 -10.72 24.27 23.68
CA PRO A 260 -11.38 24.31 22.39
C PRO A 260 -10.81 25.39 21.47
N SER A 261 -10.48 25.01 20.24
CA SER A 261 -10.02 25.90 19.19
C SER A 261 -10.89 25.73 17.94
N LYS A 262 -11.31 26.85 17.33
CA LYS A 262 -12.13 26.84 16.09
C LYS A 262 -11.41 26.21 14.91
N ASN A 263 -10.08 26.13 14.96
CA ASN A 263 -9.24 25.62 13.87
C ASN A 263 -8.69 24.21 14.16
N PHE A 264 -9.08 23.57 15.26
CA PHE A 264 -8.61 22.24 15.58
C PHE A 264 -9.17 21.20 14.59
N SER A 265 -8.29 20.38 14.04
CA SER A 265 -8.63 19.30 13.13
C SER A 265 -7.83 18.07 13.53
N GLU A 266 -8.51 17.02 13.98
CA GLU A 266 -7.88 15.76 14.41
C GLU A 266 -6.93 15.22 13.33
N LYS A 267 -7.37 15.15 12.06
CA LYS A 267 -6.54 14.67 10.95
C LYS A 267 -5.25 15.49 10.77
N LYS A 268 -5.38 16.83 10.71
CA LYS A 268 -4.20 17.71 10.55
C LYS A 268 -3.26 17.61 11.76
N SER A 269 -3.82 17.51 12.96
CA SER A 269 -3.06 17.34 14.19
C SER A 269 -2.29 16.01 14.22
N ILE A 270 -2.91 14.92 13.74
CA ILE A 270 -2.24 13.63 13.55
C ILE A 270 -1.10 13.75 12.55
N ASP A 271 -1.35 14.33 11.38
CA ASP A 271 -0.33 14.46 10.33
C ASP A 271 0.89 15.26 10.85
N VAL A 272 0.64 16.37 11.56
CA VAL A 272 1.70 17.20 12.16
C VAL A 272 2.45 16.46 13.27
N LEU A 273 1.74 15.80 14.18
CA LEU A 273 2.37 15.08 15.29
C LEU A 273 3.19 13.89 14.80
N GLN A 274 2.69 13.16 13.79
CA GLN A 274 3.40 12.04 13.19
C GLN A 274 4.68 12.53 12.51
N GLN A 275 4.63 13.63 11.75
CA GLN A 275 5.82 14.23 11.16
C GLN A 275 6.82 14.71 12.21
N GLN A 276 6.36 15.34 13.30
CA GLN A 276 7.25 15.80 14.38
C GLN A 276 8.00 14.65 15.05
N ILE A 277 7.27 13.58 15.40
CA ILE A 277 7.88 12.41 16.03
C ILE A 277 8.79 11.66 15.03
N GLN A 278 8.36 11.52 13.77
CA GLN A 278 9.16 10.90 12.72
C GLN A 278 10.47 11.66 12.45
N ASN A 279 10.42 12.99 12.39
CA ASN A 279 11.61 13.81 12.20
C ASN A 279 12.57 13.71 13.39
N PHE A 280 12.04 13.65 14.61
CA PHE A 280 12.82 13.47 15.82
C PHE A 280 13.53 12.11 15.85
N LEU A 281 12.81 11.05 15.50
CA LEU A 281 13.35 9.68 15.48
C LEU A 281 14.24 9.38 14.26
N GLY A 282 14.22 10.25 13.25
CA GLY A 282 14.95 10.08 11.99
C GLY A 282 14.47 8.87 11.18
N ASN A 283 15.35 8.37 10.31
CA ASN A 283 15.05 7.21 9.46
C ASN A 283 15.20 5.86 10.21
N SER A 284 15.59 5.90 11.48
CA SER A 284 15.82 4.70 12.29
C SER A 284 14.54 3.97 12.65
N TYR A 285 13.42 4.69 12.74
CA TYR A 285 12.13 4.15 13.14
C TYR A 285 11.03 4.62 12.20
N TYR A 286 9.99 3.81 12.00
CA TYR A 286 8.77 4.25 11.33
C TYR A 286 7.67 4.56 12.35
N VAL A 287 7.04 5.72 12.21
CA VAL A 287 6.00 6.20 13.12
C VAL A 287 4.65 6.22 12.43
N SER A 288 3.65 5.62 13.06
CA SER A 288 2.25 5.70 12.63
C SER A 288 1.36 6.11 13.79
N ILE A 289 0.42 7.02 13.53
CA ILE A 289 -0.53 7.48 14.55
C ILE A 289 -1.95 7.10 14.15
N ARG A 290 -2.65 6.38 15.03
CA ARG A 290 -4.04 5.95 14.83
C ARG A 290 -5.00 6.86 15.60
N ASN A 291 -6.05 7.34 14.92
CA ASN A 291 -7.10 8.16 15.53
C ASN A 291 -8.10 7.30 16.31
N TRP A 292 -8.02 7.30 17.64
CA TRP A 292 -8.98 6.57 18.48
C TRP A 292 -10.33 7.27 18.59
N ASN A 293 -10.39 8.60 18.38
CA ASN A 293 -11.68 9.29 18.33
C ASN A 293 -12.56 8.76 17.19
N GLU A 294 -11.99 8.37 16.05
CA GLU A 294 -12.75 7.74 14.96
C GLU A 294 -13.25 6.33 15.33
N VAL A 295 -12.41 5.53 15.99
CA VAL A 295 -12.79 4.18 16.43
C VAL A 295 -13.95 4.25 17.41
N ILE A 296 -13.87 5.16 18.39
CA ILE A 296 -14.89 5.33 19.44
C ILE A 296 -16.20 5.86 18.84
N ARG A 297 -16.14 6.88 17.96
CA ARG A 297 -17.35 7.44 17.33
C ARG A 297 -18.06 6.45 16.40
N ARG A 298 -17.30 5.61 15.68
CA ARG A 298 -17.88 4.67 14.70
C ARG A 298 -18.52 3.45 15.35
N ASN A 299 -17.89 2.91 16.40
CA ASN A 299 -18.26 1.59 16.93
C ASN A 299 -18.98 1.64 18.30
N TYR A 300 -18.86 2.75 19.06
CA TYR A 300 -19.34 2.81 20.45
C TYR A 300 -20.16 4.06 20.75
N SER A 301 -19.50 5.20 20.98
CA SER A 301 -20.16 6.43 21.40
C SER A 301 -19.70 7.62 20.56
N LYS A 302 -20.66 8.22 19.83
CA LYS A 302 -20.43 9.43 19.04
C LYS A 302 -20.09 10.66 19.89
N ILE A 303 -20.37 10.61 21.19
CA ILE A 303 -20.32 11.75 22.11
C ILE A 303 -19.21 11.66 23.17
N ALA A 304 -18.48 10.55 23.24
CA ALA A 304 -17.44 10.30 24.24
C ALA A 304 -16.11 11.01 23.95
N VAL A 305 -15.94 11.59 22.75
CA VAL A 305 -14.68 12.17 22.27
C VAL A 305 -14.94 13.44 21.45
N GLY A 306 -13.90 14.24 21.22
CA GLY A 306 -14.02 15.54 20.55
C GLY A 306 -14.51 16.63 21.49
N LEU A 307 -15.30 17.58 20.98
CA LEU A 307 -15.78 18.72 21.76
C LEU A 307 -16.85 18.31 22.80
N ILE A 308 -16.53 18.46 24.07
CA ILE A 308 -17.41 18.21 25.21
C ILE A 308 -17.70 19.55 25.91
N LYS A 309 -18.98 19.90 26.06
CA LYS A 309 -19.41 21.13 26.75
C LYS A 309 -19.95 20.82 28.14
N LYS A 310 -19.78 21.74 29.08
CA LYS A 310 -20.36 21.66 30.43
C LYS A 310 -21.89 21.51 30.41
N SER A 311 -22.55 22.09 29.40
CA SER A 311 -24.00 21.93 29.18
C SER A 311 -24.42 20.52 28.71
N GLN A 312 -23.46 19.62 28.47
CA GLN A 312 -23.69 18.27 27.95
C GLN A 312 -23.17 17.21 28.94
N PRO A 313 -23.84 17.02 30.09
CA PRO A 313 -23.37 16.07 31.11
C PRO A 313 -23.23 14.64 30.59
N LYS A 314 -24.13 14.22 29.70
CA LYS A 314 -24.06 12.90 29.04
C LYS A 314 -22.78 12.67 28.23
N ASN A 315 -22.19 13.72 27.66
CA ASN A 315 -20.93 13.61 26.91
C ASN A 315 -19.75 13.41 27.86
N ALA A 316 -19.75 14.12 28.99
CA ALA A 316 -18.76 13.96 30.05
C ALA A 316 -18.83 12.55 30.67
N GLU A 317 -20.03 12.05 30.96
CA GLU A 317 -20.25 10.66 31.41
C GLU A 317 -19.75 9.64 30.38
N ALA A 318 -20.09 9.83 29.10
CA ALA A 318 -19.65 8.94 28.03
C ALA A 318 -18.12 8.93 27.85
N PHE A 319 -17.45 10.08 28.01
CA PHE A 319 -15.99 10.16 28.00
C PHE A 319 -15.37 9.36 29.15
N LYS A 320 -15.89 9.53 30.37
CA LYS A 320 -15.40 8.80 31.55
C LYS A 320 -15.55 7.29 31.37
N TYR A 321 -16.71 6.83 30.89
CA TYR A 321 -16.99 5.40 30.68
C TYR A 321 -16.17 4.80 29.52
N TRP A 322 -16.23 5.38 28.32
CA TRP A 322 -15.64 4.75 27.12
C TRP A 322 -14.14 5.02 26.94
N VAL A 323 -13.61 6.11 27.48
CA VAL A 323 -12.22 6.53 27.25
C VAL A 323 -11.38 6.37 28.51
N LEU A 324 -11.72 7.08 29.60
CA LEU A 324 -10.91 7.04 30.82
C LEU A 324 -10.97 5.68 31.52
N SER A 325 -12.17 5.11 31.68
CA SER A 325 -12.30 3.80 32.33
C SER A 325 -11.58 2.72 31.53
N PHE A 326 -11.76 2.68 30.20
CA PHE A 326 -11.02 1.74 29.36
C PHE A 326 -9.50 1.90 29.51
N PHE A 327 -9.00 3.15 29.53
CA PHE A 327 -7.59 3.44 29.73
C PHE A 327 -7.08 2.83 31.02
N PHE A 328 -7.73 3.05 32.17
CA PHE A 328 -7.26 2.54 33.45
C PHE A 328 -7.49 1.03 33.63
N THR A 329 -8.65 0.51 33.22
CA THR A 329 -9.00 -0.91 33.31
C THR A 329 -8.04 -1.80 32.52
N LEU A 330 -7.41 -1.29 31.44
CA LEU A 330 -6.45 -2.07 30.65
C LEU A 330 -5.30 -2.67 31.48
N ASP A 331 -4.82 -1.97 32.50
CA ASP A 331 -3.69 -2.42 33.34
C ASP A 331 -4.03 -3.65 34.21
N LEU A 332 -5.32 -3.93 34.40
CA LEU A 332 -5.79 -5.12 35.12
C LEU A 332 -5.66 -6.40 34.29
N TYR A 333 -5.56 -6.29 32.97
CA TYR A 333 -5.61 -7.44 32.06
C TYR A 333 -4.32 -7.64 31.28
N ILE A 334 -3.62 -6.56 30.92
CA ILE A 334 -2.41 -6.62 30.09
C ILE A 334 -1.39 -5.64 30.65
N GLN A 335 -0.21 -6.15 31.02
CA GLN A 335 0.92 -5.31 31.43
C GLN A 335 2.07 -5.40 30.43
N PRO A 336 2.63 -4.27 29.98
CA PRO A 336 3.68 -4.27 28.97
C PRO A 336 4.94 -5.01 29.47
N LYS A 337 5.49 -5.91 28.64
CA LYS A 337 6.72 -6.65 28.96
C LYS A 337 7.93 -5.94 28.34
N LEU A 338 8.51 -5.01 29.09
CA LEU A 338 9.70 -4.29 28.64
C LEU A 338 11.00 -5.07 28.93
N PRO A 339 12.01 -5.00 28.02
CA PRO A 339 13.37 -5.47 28.30
C PRO A 339 13.95 -4.83 29.56
N ASN A 340 14.77 -5.57 30.31
CA ASN A 340 15.34 -5.09 31.58
C ASN A 340 16.10 -3.76 31.46
N HIS A 341 16.76 -3.52 30.33
CA HIS A 341 17.47 -2.26 30.06
C HIS A 341 16.54 -1.07 29.78
N LEU A 342 15.24 -1.27 29.60
CA LEU A 342 14.24 -0.21 29.40
C LEU A 342 13.32 -0.02 30.61
N LYS A 343 13.22 -1.01 31.51
CA LYS A 343 12.32 -0.97 32.69
C LYS A 343 12.54 0.26 33.58
N ASN A 344 13.79 0.71 33.73
CA ASN A 344 14.12 1.86 34.58
C ASN A 344 13.97 3.21 33.87
N HIS A 345 13.80 3.22 32.54
CA HIS A 345 13.79 4.44 31.73
C HIS A 345 12.39 4.80 31.19
N LEU A 346 11.44 3.87 31.31
CA LEU A 346 10.10 4.00 30.76
C LEU A 346 9.08 3.83 31.88
N ALA A 347 8.61 4.95 32.43
CA ALA A 347 7.39 4.90 33.23
C ALA A 347 6.21 4.49 32.32
N THR A 348 5.55 3.41 32.72
CA THR A 348 4.50 2.72 31.95
C THR A 348 3.22 3.54 31.83
N ASN A 349 2.93 4.40 32.81
CA ASN A 349 1.81 5.33 32.85
C ASN A 349 2.22 6.68 33.42
N GLU A 350 2.00 7.79 32.71
CA GLU A 350 2.35 9.13 33.18
C GLU A 350 1.31 10.20 32.79
N THR A 351 1.17 11.19 33.67
CA THR A 351 0.48 12.46 33.41
C THR A 351 1.44 13.47 32.78
N LEU A 352 1.04 14.10 31.69
CA LEU A 352 1.85 15.10 30.98
C LEU A 352 1.93 16.45 31.72
N ASP A 353 1.07 16.70 32.71
CA ASP A 353 1.04 17.93 33.52
C ASP A 353 2.30 18.17 34.36
N ALA A 354 3.06 17.10 34.65
CA ALA A 354 4.29 17.17 35.42
C ALA A 354 5.49 17.71 34.61
N TYR A 355 5.51 17.51 33.29
CA TYR A 355 6.68 17.77 32.44
C TYR A 355 7.09 19.25 32.33
N PRO A 356 6.16 20.22 32.24
CA PRO A 356 6.54 21.64 32.29
C PRO A 356 7.15 22.04 33.63
N LYS A 357 6.77 21.38 34.75
CA LYS A 357 7.23 21.70 36.10
C LYS A 357 8.53 20.96 36.49
N THR A 358 8.72 19.72 36.04
CA THR A 358 9.95 18.95 36.29
C THR A 358 11.13 19.40 35.44
N VAL A 359 10.91 19.81 34.17
CA VAL A 359 11.96 20.45 33.35
C VAL A 359 12.41 21.80 33.97
N VAL A 360 11.56 22.42 34.79
CA VAL A 360 11.89 23.61 35.58
C VAL A 360 12.64 23.23 36.87
N ALA A 361 12.27 22.14 37.55
CA ALA A 361 12.97 21.65 38.74
C ALA A 361 14.40 21.13 38.45
N ASP A 362 14.60 20.38 37.36
CA ASP A 362 15.93 19.89 36.93
C ASP A 362 16.85 21.01 36.42
N LYS A 363 16.33 22.24 36.28
CA LYS A 363 17.10 23.45 35.96
C LYS A 363 17.22 24.44 37.12
N LEU A 364 16.59 24.16 38.27
CA LEU A 364 16.50 25.09 39.41
C LEU A 364 17.61 24.93 40.46
N ASP A 365 18.62 24.10 40.20
CA ASP A 365 19.85 24.08 41.03
C ASP A 365 20.77 25.30 40.83
N LEU A 366 20.29 26.36 40.16
CA LEU A 366 21.00 27.63 40.05
C LEU A 366 20.06 28.83 40.32
N ASN A 367 20.07 29.25 41.60
CA ASN A 367 19.91 30.61 42.13
C ASN A 367 18.60 31.40 41.79
N PRO A 368 17.81 31.84 42.80
CA PRO A 368 16.47 32.42 42.60
C PRO A 368 16.49 33.94 42.29
N LYS A 369 17.13 34.36 41.19
CA LYS A 369 17.07 35.77 40.71
C LYS A 369 16.43 35.99 39.33
N ASN A 370 15.97 34.94 38.65
CA ASN A 370 15.59 35.03 37.23
C ASN A 370 14.09 34.98 36.91
N TYR A 371 13.22 35.61 37.72
CA TYR A 371 11.81 35.78 37.35
C TYR A 371 11.59 36.76 36.17
N ILE A 372 12.51 37.71 35.97
CA ILE A 372 12.44 38.69 34.86
C ILE A 372 13.04 38.12 33.54
N SER A 373 13.95 37.15 33.63
CA SER A 373 14.52 36.45 32.45
C SER A 373 13.54 35.46 31.81
N MET A 374 12.54 35.00 32.56
CA MET A 374 11.60 33.96 32.11
C MET A 374 10.60 34.50 31.07
N GLU A 375 10.21 35.77 31.17
CA GLU A 375 9.26 36.41 30.24
C GLU A 375 9.91 36.77 28.89
N SER A 376 11.20 37.15 28.90
CA SER A 376 11.99 37.33 27.68
C SER A 376 12.28 36.00 27.01
N SER A 377 12.63 34.95 27.77
CA SER A 377 12.84 33.60 27.24
C SER A 377 11.54 32.98 26.72
N LEU A 378 10.39 33.22 27.35
CA LEU A 378 9.07 32.79 26.85
C LEU A 378 8.70 33.51 25.54
N LYS A 379 8.99 34.81 25.40
CA LYS A 379 8.80 35.55 24.14
C LYS A 379 9.76 35.09 23.03
N GLU A 380 11.00 34.75 23.38
CA GLU A 380 11.96 34.13 22.46
C GLU A 380 11.54 32.71 22.07
N LEU A 381 10.99 31.92 23.01
CA LEU A 381 10.48 30.58 22.78
C LEU A 381 9.17 30.59 21.98
N GLU A 382 8.30 31.59 22.17
CA GLU A 382 7.13 31.85 21.33
C GLU A 382 7.53 32.30 19.92
N LYS A 383 8.58 33.11 19.78
CA LYS A 383 9.16 33.45 18.47
C LYS A 383 9.78 32.21 17.81
N ALA A 384 10.49 31.38 18.57
CA ALA A 384 11.05 30.11 18.11
C ALA A 384 9.94 29.10 17.75
N ASN A 385 8.85 29.03 18.51
CA ASN A 385 7.67 28.21 18.22
C ASN A 385 6.86 28.74 17.04
N LYS A 386 6.76 30.06 16.85
CA LYS A 386 6.22 30.68 15.63
C LYS A 386 7.12 30.41 14.42
N ALA A 387 8.44 30.35 14.61
CA ALA A 387 9.39 29.96 13.58
C ALA A 387 9.27 28.45 13.27
N LEU A 388 9.24 27.58 14.28
CA LEU A 388 9.07 26.13 14.17
C LEU A 388 7.71 25.73 13.57
N SER A 389 6.61 26.40 13.94
CA SER A 389 5.30 26.19 13.30
C SER A 389 5.29 26.67 11.84
N LYS A 390 6.05 27.71 11.50
CA LYS A 390 6.32 28.10 10.10
C LYS A 390 7.27 27.14 9.38
N ALA A 391 8.16 26.44 10.07
CA ALA A 391 9.04 25.40 9.51
C ALA A 391 8.29 24.08 9.26
N ASN A 392 7.40 23.71 10.17
CA ASN A 392 6.61 22.46 10.18
C ASN A 392 5.36 22.49 9.29
N GLN A 393 5.03 23.64 8.68
CA GLN A 393 4.08 23.62 7.56
C GLN A 393 4.73 22.89 6.38
N PRO A 394 3.98 22.14 5.56
CA PRO A 394 4.50 21.62 4.30
C PRO A 394 5.07 22.75 3.44
N PHE A 395 6.20 22.52 2.74
CA PHE A 395 6.82 23.56 1.90
C PHE A 395 5.88 24.07 0.80
N LEU A 396 4.94 23.23 0.37
CA LEU A 396 3.88 23.54 -0.57
C LEU A 396 2.52 23.28 0.06
N SER A 397 1.58 24.20 -0.16
CA SER A 397 0.17 24.05 0.26
C SER A 397 -0.53 22.87 -0.46
N GLU A 398 -1.62 22.36 0.11
CA GLU A 398 -2.37 21.25 -0.49
C GLU A 398 -2.92 21.57 -1.90
N SER A 399 -3.32 22.82 -2.12
CA SER A 399 -3.73 23.31 -3.44
C SER A 399 -2.58 23.31 -4.44
N GLU A 400 -1.37 23.70 -4.01
CA GLU A 400 -0.18 23.66 -4.86
C GLU A 400 0.23 22.24 -5.19
N ARG A 401 0.21 21.33 -4.19
CA ARG A 401 0.48 19.90 -4.35
C ARG A 401 -0.41 19.25 -5.41
N LYS A 402 -1.69 19.60 -5.46
CA LYS A 402 -2.62 19.09 -6.49
C LYS A 402 -2.39 19.75 -7.85
N SER A 403 -2.18 21.07 -7.88
CA SER A 403 -2.09 21.82 -9.14
C SER A 403 -0.77 21.65 -9.91
N VAL A 404 0.32 21.29 -9.23
CA VAL A 404 1.67 21.20 -9.83
C VAL A 404 1.82 20.05 -10.83
N TRP A 405 1.01 19.00 -10.69
CA TRP A 405 0.94 17.87 -11.62
C TRP A 405 0.03 18.11 -12.82
N SER A 406 -0.66 19.27 -12.88
CA SER A 406 -1.45 19.63 -14.06
C SER A 406 -0.58 19.68 -15.34
N THR A 407 -1.08 19.14 -16.43
CA THR A 407 -0.38 19.14 -17.73
C THR A 407 -0.72 20.35 -18.59
N ARG A 408 -1.58 21.27 -18.12
CA ARG A 408 -2.07 22.44 -18.88
C ARG A 408 -0.95 23.38 -19.35
N SER A 409 0.16 23.46 -18.61
CA SER A 409 1.33 24.28 -18.98
C SER A 409 2.23 23.64 -20.04
N LEU A 410 2.04 22.35 -20.33
CA LEU A 410 2.82 21.62 -21.32
C LEU A 410 2.19 21.76 -22.71
N SER A 411 2.99 21.53 -23.76
CA SER A 411 2.51 21.53 -25.14
C SER A 411 1.42 20.46 -25.35
N LYS A 412 0.52 20.66 -26.33
CA LYS A 412 -0.48 19.63 -26.70
C LYS A 412 0.16 18.28 -27.05
N THR A 413 1.36 18.31 -27.63
CA THR A 413 2.14 17.10 -27.95
C THR A 413 2.58 16.38 -26.69
N SER A 414 3.13 17.08 -25.71
CA SER A 414 3.54 16.52 -24.41
C SER A 414 2.35 15.98 -23.62
N GLN A 415 1.22 16.70 -23.62
CA GLN A 415 -0.01 16.23 -22.97
C GLN A 415 -0.48 14.91 -23.57
N ALA A 416 -0.52 14.81 -24.90
CA ALA A 416 -0.96 13.61 -25.58
C ALA A 416 0.06 12.46 -25.49
N TYR A 417 1.35 12.76 -25.36
CA TYR A 417 2.37 11.77 -25.02
C TYR A 417 2.14 11.19 -23.62
N ILE A 418 1.96 12.04 -22.60
CA ILE A 418 1.70 11.62 -21.22
C ILE A 418 0.44 10.75 -21.15
N GLU A 419 -0.62 11.11 -21.87
CA GLU A 419 -1.84 10.28 -21.93
C GLU A 419 -1.58 8.91 -22.57
N ALA A 420 -0.78 8.87 -23.64
CA ALA A 420 -0.41 7.61 -24.27
C ALA A 420 0.46 6.73 -23.36
N VAL A 421 1.38 7.32 -22.59
CA VAL A 421 2.16 6.63 -21.56
C VAL A 421 1.28 6.11 -20.42
N LYS A 422 0.29 6.89 -20.00
CA LYS A 422 -0.69 6.49 -18.99
C LYS A 422 -1.45 5.24 -19.40
N HIS A 423 -1.88 5.16 -20.66
CA HIS A 423 -2.50 3.94 -21.18
C HIS A 423 -1.60 2.70 -21.05
N TYR A 424 -0.30 2.84 -21.32
CA TYR A 424 0.65 1.74 -21.20
C TYR A 424 0.78 1.22 -19.77
N TYR A 425 1.04 2.12 -18.82
CA TYR A 425 1.19 1.73 -17.42
C TYR A 425 -0.10 1.18 -16.83
N CYS A 426 -1.26 1.69 -17.24
CA CYS A 426 -2.55 1.11 -16.92
C CYS A 426 -2.80 -0.29 -17.49
N GLU A 427 -2.00 -0.80 -18.43
CA GLU A 427 -2.13 -2.19 -18.93
C GLU A 427 -1.18 -3.16 -18.23
N ILE A 428 -0.05 -2.68 -17.70
CA ILE A 428 1.03 -3.52 -17.14
C ILE A 428 1.19 -3.41 -15.62
N GLU A 429 0.60 -2.39 -15.00
CA GLU A 429 0.62 -2.16 -13.56
C GLU A 429 -0.82 -2.16 -13.03
N SER A 430 -1.00 -2.76 -11.86
CA SER A 430 -2.30 -2.91 -11.20
C SER A 430 -2.46 -1.95 -10.01
N ASP A 431 -1.36 -1.48 -9.41
CA ASP A 431 -1.40 -0.56 -8.27
C ASP A 431 -1.61 0.91 -8.71
N PRO A 432 -2.73 1.55 -8.32
CA PRO A 432 -2.99 2.94 -8.66
C PRO A 432 -1.96 3.93 -8.10
N GLU A 433 -1.38 3.69 -6.91
CA GLU A 433 -0.37 4.59 -6.32
C GLU A 433 0.93 4.56 -7.13
N THR A 434 1.35 3.37 -7.56
CA THR A 434 2.51 3.17 -8.44
C THR A 434 2.28 3.82 -9.80
N ILE A 435 1.12 3.61 -10.44
CA ILE A 435 0.78 4.26 -11.71
C ILE A 435 0.86 5.78 -11.56
N GLN A 436 0.23 6.35 -10.53
CA GLN A 436 0.24 7.79 -10.30
C GLN A 436 1.67 8.33 -10.15
N SER A 437 2.52 7.64 -9.40
CA SER A 437 3.91 8.03 -9.17
C SER A 437 4.73 8.02 -10.46
N ILE A 438 4.54 7.01 -11.31
CA ILE A 438 5.16 6.93 -12.64
C ILE A 438 4.71 8.10 -13.53
N ILE A 439 3.41 8.43 -13.52
CA ILE A 439 2.90 9.55 -14.32
C ILE A 439 3.44 10.90 -13.80
N HIS A 440 3.62 11.07 -12.50
CA HIS A 440 4.29 12.26 -11.95
C HIS A 440 5.73 12.39 -12.44
N ILE A 441 6.49 11.28 -12.53
CA ILE A 441 7.83 11.26 -13.11
C ILE A 441 7.78 11.68 -14.58
N GLU A 442 6.85 11.17 -15.37
CA GLU A 442 6.69 11.53 -16.78
C GLU A 442 6.35 13.01 -17.00
N ILE A 443 5.47 13.56 -16.16
CA ILE A 443 5.14 14.99 -16.15
C ILE A 443 6.36 15.83 -15.80
N PHE A 444 7.15 15.39 -14.82
CA PHE A 444 8.40 16.05 -14.43
C PHE A 444 9.41 16.06 -15.57
N ILE A 445 9.64 14.92 -16.24
CA ILE A 445 10.55 14.83 -17.40
C ILE A 445 10.10 15.76 -18.53
N GLU A 446 8.81 15.73 -18.90
CA GLU A 446 8.29 16.63 -19.94
C GLU A 446 8.46 18.11 -19.55
N THR A 447 8.27 18.44 -18.27
CA THR A 447 8.52 19.79 -17.77
C THR A 447 10.01 20.15 -17.84
N LEU A 448 10.90 19.25 -17.42
CA LEU A 448 12.36 19.42 -17.41
C LEU A 448 12.94 19.70 -18.80
N VAL A 449 12.43 18.97 -19.81
CA VAL A 449 12.89 19.01 -21.20
C VAL A 449 12.33 20.21 -21.97
N THR A 450 11.20 20.76 -21.54
CA THR A 450 10.54 21.90 -22.19
C THR A 450 10.89 23.25 -21.57
N THR A 451 11.05 23.32 -20.25
CA THR A 451 11.41 24.56 -19.56
C THR A 451 12.91 24.81 -19.55
N ARG A 452 13.31 26.09 -19.64
CA ARG A 452 14.70 26.52 -19.40
C ARG A 452 14.97 26.84 -17.93
N LEU A 453 13.92 27.02 -17.13
CA LEU A 453 14.02 27.41 -15.74
C LEU A 453 14.66 26.32 -14.88
N MET A 454 15.42 26.69 -13.86
CA MET A 454 15.97 25.77 -12.86
C MET A 454 14.90 25.39 -11.82
N ALA A 455 15.25 24.60 -10.79
CA ALA A 455 14.32 24.34 -9.68
C ALA A 455 14.00 25.63 -8.91
N PHE A 456 14.99 26.50 -8.73
CA PHE A 456 14.86 27.80 -8.08
C PHE A 456 15.49 28.90 -8.95
N GLU A 457 14.71 29.94 -9.25
CA GLU A 457 15.18 31.17 -9.91
C GLU A 457 15.43 32.23 -8.85
N LEU A 458 16.66 32.28 -8.33
CA LEU A 458 17.06 33.28 -7.36
C LEU A 458 17.34 34.60 -8.08
N SER A 459 16.58 35.65 -7.78
CA SER A 459 16.90 37.01 -8.25
C SER A 459 18.26 37.44 -7.70
N VAL A 460 19.11 38.00 -8.56
CA VAL A 460 20.47 38.45 -8.23
C VAL A 460 20.40 39.69 -7.33
N SER A 461 20.20 39.51 -6.02
CA SER A 461 20.41 40.58 -5.03
C SER A 461 20.44 40.04 -3.60
N GLY A 462 21.64 39.98 -3.03
CA GLY A 462 21.88 39.83 -1.58
C GLY A 462 23.03 38.87 -1.24
N ASP A 463 23.97 39.36 -0.43
CA ASP A 463 25.09 38.61 0.21
C ASP A 463 24.64 37.55 1.23
N GLN A 464 23.35 37.19 1.25
CA GLN A 464 22.82 36.21 2.18
C GLN A 464 23.19 34.79 1.75
N GLU A 465 24.09 34.16 2.51
CA GLU A 465 24.43 32.75 2.35
C GLU A 465 23.30 31.81 2.78
N MET A 466 22.43 32.27 3.70
CA MET A 466 21.28 31.51 4.20
C MET A 466 19.97 32.12 3.71
N LEU A 467 19.15 31.33 3.03
CA LEU A 467 17.90 31.74 2.41
C LEU A 467 16.71 31.33 3.28
N THR A 468 15.79 32.26 3.50
CA THR A 468 14.55 31.97 4.24
C THR A 468 13.53 31.25 3.36
N ARG A 469 12.62 30.51 4.00
CA ARG A 469 11.52 29.82 3.32
C ARG A 469 10.68 30.71 2.41
N GLN A 470 10.46 31.97 2.80
CA GLN A 470 9.66 32.91 2.01
C GLN A 470 10.36 33.29 0.71
N VAL A 471 11.68 33.50 0.75
CA VAL A 471 12.51 33.74 -0.45
C VAL A 471 12.47 32.51 -1.35
N LEU A 472 12.65 31.31 -0.78
CA LEU A 472 12.59 30.06 -1.54
C LEU A 472 11.22 29.81 -2.16
N HIS A 473 10.13 30.13 -1.46
CA HIS A 473 8.77 30.01 -1.99
C HIS A 473 8.49 31.00 -3.13
N GLY A 474 9.12 32.19 -3.10
CA GLY A 474 9.08 33.13 -4.22
C GLY A 474 9.93 32.70 -5.42
N ALA A 475 11.05 32.02 -5.16
CA ALA A 475 12.00 31.61 -6.20
C ALA A 475 11.71 30.24 -6.83
N ILE A 476 10.96 29.37 -6.13
CA ILE A 476 10.72 28.00 -6.59
C ILE A 476 9.84 27.97 -7.85
N THR A 477 10.33 27.28 -8.88
CA THR A 477 9.62 27.12 -10.14
C THR A 477 8.67 25.94 -10.10
N ARG A 478 7.80 25.80 -11.11
CA ARG A 478 6.97 24.58 -11.27
C ARG A 478 7.83 23.32 -11.31
N LEU A 479 8.97 23.37 -12.00
CA LEU A 479 9.92 22.25 -12.08
C LEU A 479 10.48 21.89 -10.70
N GLY A 480 10.87 22.90 -9.91
CA GLY A 480 11.34 22.69 -8.54
C GLY A 480 10.25 22.10 -7.64
N LYS A 481 9.01 22.58 -7.75
CA LYS A 481 7.87 22.05 -6.99
C LYS A 481 7.63 20.57 -7.32
N GLN A 482 7.66 20.20 -8.60
CA GLN A 482 7.55 18.79 -9.02
C GLN A 482 8.71 17.97 -8.49
N PHE A 483 9.95 18.45 -8.66
CA PHE A 483 11.15 17.78 -8.18
C PHE A 483 11.03 17.42 -6.70
N ILE A 484 10.69 18.37 -5.83
CA ILE A 484 10.59 18.14 -4.37
C ILE A 484 9.49 17.12 -4.03
N LEU A 485 8.35 17.18 -4.70
CA LEU A 485 7.26 16.25 -4.41
C LEU A 485 7.55 14.81 -4.86
N LEU A 486 8.48 14.60 -5.80
CA LEU A 486 8.95 13.24 -6.12
C LEU A 486 9.62 12.57 -4.91
N GLY A 487 10.12 13.36 -3.94
CA GLY A 487 10.73 12.85 -2.72
C GLY A 487 9.73 12.25 -1.75
N GLU A 488 8.44 12.59 -1.88
CA GLU A 488 7.34 11.94 -1.14
C GLU A 488 6.93 10.59 -1.74
N SER A 489 7.52 10.19 -2.88
CA SER A 489 7.20 8.93 -3.57
C SER A 489 7.67 7.70 -2.79
N LYS A 490 6.77 6.74 -2.63
CA LYS A 490 7.02 5.41 -2.03
C LYS A 490 7.64 4.40 -3.01
N LEU A 491 8.08 4.84 -4.20
CA LEU A 491 8.81 3.98 -5.13
C LEU A 491 10.16 3.58 -4.49
N GLU A 492 10.19 2.46 -3.78
CA GLU A 492 11.41 1.93 -3.14
C GLU A 492 12.38 1.31 -4.15
N ASN A 493 11.87 0.84 -5.29
CA ASN A 493 12.65 0.42 -6.45
C ASN A 493 11.81 0.68 -7.72
N PRO A 494 12.10 1.71 -8.54
CA PRO A 494 11.42 1.83 -9.82
C PRO A 494 11.72 0.57 -10.63
N VAL A 495 10.69 -0.11 -11.14
CA VAL A 495 10.92 -1.17 -12.12
C VAL A 495 11.59 -0.50 -13.31
N ILE A 496 12.90 -0.73 -13.49
CA ILE A 496 13.68 -0.14 -14.57
C ILE A 496 13.23 -0.81 -15.87
N ARG A 497 12.24 -0.22 -16.54
CA ARG A 497 11.67 -0.77 -17.79
C ARG A 497 12.26 -0.10 -19.01
N THR A 498 12.75 1.12 -18.84
CA THR A 498 13.22 1.95 -19.94
C THR A 498 14.58 2.55 -19.65
N LYS A 499 15.25 3.01 -20.71
CA LYS A 499 16.53 3.73 -20.59
C LYS A 499 16.44 4.96 -19.69
N GLN A 500 15.35 5.72 -19.81
CA GLN A 500 15.09 6.88 -18.94
C GLN A 500 14.94 6.46 -17.47
N ASP A 501 14.26 5.36 -17.15
CA ASP A 501 14.09 4.90 -15.76
C ASP A 501 15.45 4.55 -15.15
N PHE A 502 16.32 3.92 -15.95
CA PHE A 502 17.69 3.61 -15.57
C PHE A 502 18.48 4.89 -15.29
N GLU A 503 18.47 5.86 -16.20
CA GLU A 503 19.21 7.12 -16.01
C GLU A 503 18.70 7.90 -14.80
N LEU A 504 17.39 7.88 -14.52
CA LEU A 504 16.83 8.51 -13.32
C LEU A 504 17.26 7.81 -12.04
N HIS A 505 17.37 6.49 -12.06
CA HIS A 505 17.86 5.68 -10.94
C HIS A 505 19.35 5.92 -10.68
N GLU A 506 20.19 5.77 -11.71
CA GLU A 506 21.65 5.95 -11.60
C GLU A 506 22.04 7.37 -11.17
N ASN A 507 21.28 8.37 -11.61
CA ASN A 507 21.51 9.77 -11.21
C ASN A 507 20.76 10.15 -9.91
N GLY A 508 20.22 9.17 -9.20
CA GLY A 508 19.65 9.33 -7.86
C GLY A 508 18.49 10.31 -7.78
N LEU A 509 17.63 10.42 -8.81
CA LEU A 509 16.53 11.41 -8.86
C LEU A 509 15.70 11.44 -7.57
N ILE A 510 15.22 10.27 -7.13
CA ILE A 510 14.35 10.15 -5.96
C ILE A 510 15.11 10.47 -4.68
N GLN A 511 16.36 10.01 -4.56
CA GLN A 511 17.20 10.26 -3.40
C GLN A 511 17.55 11.75 -3.27
N ASN A 512 18.03 12.37 -4.34
CA ASN A 512 18.33 13.80 -4.41
C ASN A 512 17.08 14.66 -4.11
N SER A 513 15.91 14.20 -4.56
CA SER A 513 14.65 14.85 -4.25
C SER A 513 14.25 14.73 -2.77
N ARG A 514 14.41 13.54 -2.16
CA ARG A 514 14.19 13.33 -0.71
C ARG A 514 15.10 14.23 0.12
N GLU A 515 16.38 14.30 -0.23
CA GLU A 515 17.35 15.16 0.43
C GLU A 515 16.99 16.64 0.28
N ALA A 516 16.57 17.07 -0.91
CA ALA A 516 16.10 18.43 -1.14
C ALA A 516 14.84 18.76 -0.32
N LEU A 517 13.87 17.84 -0.27
CA LEU A 517 12.66 17.98 0.55
C LEU A 517 13.02 18.11 2.03
N GLN A 518 13.89 17.25 2.53
CA GLN A 518 14.37 17.29 3.92
C GLN A 518 15.06 18.63 4.22
N GLN A 519 15.96 19.09 3.34
CA GLN A 519 16.63 20.38 3.50
C GLN A 519 15.62 21.54 3.58
N LEU A 520 14.56 21.52 2.76
CA LEU A 520 13.52 22.56 2.72
C LEU A 520 12.53 22.53 3.90
N THR A 521 12.63 21.55 4.80
CA THR A 521 11.95 21.58 6.10
C THR A 521 12.68 22.47 7.13
N SER A 522 13.92 22.85 6.84
CA SER A 522 14.74 23.72 7.70
C SER A 522 14.26 25.17 7.66
N LEU A 523 14.46 25.91 8.76
CA LEU A 523 14.11 27.34 8.87
C LEU A 523 14.84 28.22 7.85
N GLN A 524 16.08 27.85 7.55
CA GLN A 524 16.94 28.49 6.58
C GLN A 524 17.68 27.41 5.79
N VAL A 525 17.91 27.66 4.50
CA VAL A 525 18.62 26.75 3.60
C VAL A 525 19.79 27.49 2.99
N SER A 526 20.96 26.88 2.98
CA SER A 526 22.13 27.52 2.39
C SER A 526 21.93 27.72 0.89
N LYS A 527 22.45 28.84 0.36
CA LYS A 527 22.48 29.13 -1.07
C LYS A 527 23.24 28.05 -1.84
N GLU A 528 24.24 27.43 -1.20
CA GLU A 528 25.00 26.32 -1.76
C GLU A 528 24.14 25.06 -1.93
N SER A 529 23.28 24.73 -0.96
CA SER A 529 22.30 23.64 -1.10
C SER A 529 21.37 23.88 -2.30
N ILE A 530 20.87 25.11 -2.48
CA ILE A 530 20.03 25.45 -3.64
C ILE A 530 20.82 25.36 -4.95
N ARG A 531 22.10 25.76 -4.97
CA ARG A 531 22.98 25.56 -6.12
C ARG A 531 23.13 24.08 -6.45
N ARG A 532 23.33 23.19 -5.48
CA ARG A 532 23.41 21.74 -5.70
C ARG A 532 22.13 21.17 -6.30
N ILE A 533 20.96 21.61 -5.82
CA ILE A 533 19.66 21.22 -6.39
C ILE A 533 19.57 21.68 -7.85
N ASN A 534 19.87 22.95 -8.13
CA ASN A 534 19.85 23.48 -9.49
C ASN A 534 20.86 22.79 -10.41
N SER A 535 22.07 22.46 -9.92
CA SER A 535 23.07 21.67 -10.64
C SER A 535 22.59 20.25 -10.95
N SER A 536 21.86 19.63 -10.03
CA SER A 536 21.25 18.30 -10.23
C SER A 536 20.19 18.35 -11.34
N ILE A 537 19.34 19.38 -11.33
CA ILE A 537 18.35 19.63 -12.39
C ILE A 537 19.04 19.88 -13.74
N LEU A 538 20.12 20.65 -13.75
CA LEU A 538 20.89 20.92 -14.96
C LEU A 538 21.52 19.65 -15.53
N ASN A 539 22.11 18.81 -14.66
CA ASN A 539 22.69 17.54 -15.07
C ASN A 539 21.63 16.60 -15.66
N LEU A 540 20.48 16.46 -14.98
CA LEU A 540 19.36 15.69 -15.50
C LEU A 540 18.86 16.25 -16.84
N ARG A 541 18.75 17.57 -16.98
CA ARG A 541 18.37 18.17 -18.26
C ARG A 541 19.36 17.78 -19.36
N ARG A 542 20.66 17.93 -19.12
CA ARG A 542 21.72 17.55 -20.06
C ARG A 542 21.64 16.08 -20.47
N ILE A 543 21.41 15.17 -19.52
CA ILE A 543 21.19 13.74 -19.79
C ILE A 543 20.02 13.56 -20.76
N PHE A 544 18.90 14.22 -20.51
CA PHE A 544 17.69 14.02 -21.30
C PHE A 544 17.71 14.73 -22.67
N THR A 545 18.44 15.83 -22.81
CA THR A 545 18.42 16.66 -24.03
C THR A 545 19.67 16.60 -24.89
N GLU A 546 20.85 16.39 -24.29
CA GLU A 546 22.15 16.56 -24.96
C GLU A 546 22.95 15.25 -25.05
N MET A 547 22.86 14.35 -24.05
CA MET A 547 23.60 13.09 -24.12
C MET A 547 23.00 12.13 -25.14
N SER A 548 23.86 11.71 -26.07
CA SER A 548 23.57 10.66 -27.03
C SER A 548 23.89 9.29 -26.44
N PHE A 549 23.01 8.34 -26.74
CA PHE A 549 22.83 7.17 -25.89
C PHE A 549 22.72 5.90 -26.74
N GLY A 550 23.85 5.29 -27.11
CA GLY A 550 23.92 4.05 -27.90
C GLY A 550 24.19 4.28 -29.40
N TYR A 551 24.09 3.22 -30.21
CA TYR A 551 24.52 3.17 -31.63
C TYR A 551 23.85 4.18 -32.61
N ASN A 552 22.76 4.85 -32.19
CA ASN A 552 21.98 5.75 -33.06
C ASN A 552 22.22 7.25 -32.79
N ASP A 553 23.13 7.61 -31.88
CA ASP A 553 23.52 9.00 -31.54
C ASP A 553 22.38 9.96 -31.14
N LYS A 554 21.20 9.43 -30.77
CA LYS A 554 20.03 10.24 -30.38
C LYS A 554 19.96 10.46 -28.88
N SER A 555 19.46 11.63 -28.48
CA SER A 555 19.14 11.92 -27.08
C SER A 555 17.82 11.28 -26.64
N ILE A 556 17.59 11.18 -25.32
CA ILE A 556 16.34 10.63 -24.76
C ILE A 556 15.13 11.43 -25.27
N LYS A 557 15.24 12.76 -25.31
CA LYS A 557 14.23 13.66 -25.88
C LYS A 557 13.87 13.28 -27.32
N GLU A 558 14.87 13.09 -28.17
CA GLU A 558 14.64 12.75 -29.57
C GLU A 558 13.98 11.38 -29.73
N THR A 559 14.40 10.41 -28.91
CA THR A 559 13.81 9.07 -28.90
C THR A 559 12.35 9.11 -28.47
N ARG A 560 12.00 9.88 -27.42
CA ARG A 560 10.60 10.10 -26.98
C ARG A 560 9.75 10.75 -28.05
N ILE A 561 10.24 11.82 -28.69
CA ILE A 561 9.52 12.51 -29.78
C ILE A 561 9.28 11.57 -30.96
N ASN A 562 10.27 10.77 -31.33
CA ASN A 562 10.16 9.82 -32.43
C ASN A 562 9.19 8.67 -32.09
N ALA A 563 9.26 8.12 -30.87
CA ALA A 563 8.35 7.09 -30.39
C ALA A 563 6.89 7.59 -30.40
N TYR A 564 6.64 8.81 -29.89
CA TYR A 564 5.31 9.41 -29.93
C TYR A 564 4.80 9.65 -31.35
N ARG A 565 5.66 10.16 -32.24
CA ARG A 565 5.32 10.39 -33.64
C ARG A 565 4.96 9.07 -34.34
N LYS A 566 5.69 7.99 -34.05
CA LYS A 566 5.39 6.64 -34.55
C LYS A 566 4.05 6.14 -33.99
N TYR A 567 3.83 6.22 -32.67
CA TYR A 567 2.55 5.89 -32.03
C TYR A 567 1.36 6.62 -32.69
N LYS A 568 1.46 7.94 -32.87
CA LYS A 568 0.40 8.75 -33.48
C LYS A 568 0.08 8.30 -34.91
N LYS A 569 1.10 8.09 -35.75
CA LYS A 569 0.91 7.58 -37.12
C LYS A 569 0.22 6.21 -37.12
N ARG A 570 0.61 5.33 -36.19
CA ARG A 570 0.03 3.98 -36.06
C ARG A 570 -1.43 4.06 -35.62
N LEU A 571 -1.75 4.97 -34.70
CA LEU A 571 -3.10 5.21 -34.22
C LEU A 571 -4.00 5.74 -35.35
N GLU A 572 -3.51 6.66 -36.17
CA GLU A 572 -4.23 7.15 -37.36
C GLU A 572 -4.53 6.01 -38.33
N VAL A 573 -3.54 5.16 -38.65
CA VAL A 573 -3.71 4.01 -39.54
C VAL A 573 -4.69 2.98 -38.96
N ALA A 574 -4.57 2.66 -37.67
CA ALA A 574 -5.46 1.74 -36.99
C ALA A 574 -6.89 2.27 -36.99
N THR A 575 -7.07 3.56 -36.71
CA THR A 575 -8.37 4.22 -36.69
C THR A 575 -9.07 4.12 -38.04
N ILE A 576 -8.37 4.45 -39.13
CA ILE A 576 -8.90 4.35 -40.50
C ILE A 576 -9.29 2.90 -40.82
N LEU A 577 -8.43 1.95 -40.44
CA LEU A 577 -8.67 0.53 -40.66
C LEU A 577 -9.94 0.06 -39.94
N PHE A 578 -10.04 0.31 -38.64
CA PHE A 578 -11.16 -0.18 -37.83
C PHE A 578 -12.46 0.55 -38.13
N GLN A 579 -12.43 1.85 -38.46
CA GLN A 579 -13.61 2.56 -38.98
C GLN A 579 -14.15 1.91 -40.26
N HIS A 580 -13.27 1.41 -41.13
CA HIS A 580 -13.68 0.67 -42.30
C HIS A 580 -14.25 -0.71 -41.95
N LEU A 581 -13.55 -1.49 -41.12
CA LEU A 581 -13.96 -2.86 -40.77
C LEU A 581 -15.29 -2.91 -40.00
N MET A 582 -15.58 -1.89 -39.20
CA MET A 582 -16.82 -1.76 -38.42
C MET A 582 -17.98 -1.14 -39.20
N LYS A 583 -17.88 -0.98 -40.53
CA LYS A 583 -19.04 -0.57 -41.35
C LYS A 583 -20.15 -1.62 -41.33
N GLN A 584 -19.80 -2.88 -41.13
CA GLN A 584 -20.70 -4.01 -40.93
C GLN A 584 -20.52 -4.54 -39.50
N ASP A 585 -21.45 -5.39 -39.07
CA ASP A 585 -21.33 -6.08 -37.80
C ASP A 585 -20.09 -6.97 -37.83
N CYS A 586 -19.27 -6.89 -36.78
CA CYS A 586 -18.00 -7.60 -36.76
C CYS A 586 -17.70 -8.20 -35.38
N LEU A 587 -17.01 -9.34 -35.40
CA LEU A 587 -16.48 -9.98 -34.20
C LEU A 587 -14.96 -9.84 -34.21
N ILE A 588 -14.43 -9.18 -33.19
CA ILE A 588 -13.01 -8.89 -33.04
C ILE A 588 -12.45 -9.83 -31.98
N PHE A 589 -11.33 -10.47 -32.26
CA PHE A 589 -10.55 -11.22 -31.27
C PHE A 589 -9.18 -10.57 -31.08
N ARG A 590 -8.67 -10.57 -29.85
CA ARG A 590 -7.25 -10.30 -29.58
C ARG A 590 -6.55 -11.61 -29.25
N LEU A 591 -5.43 -11.86 -29.91
CA LEU A 591 -4.69 -13.10 -29.78
C LEU A 591 -3.19 -12.88 -29.81
N THR A 592 -2.45 -13.79 -29.20
CA THR A 592 -1.00 -13.88 -29.31
C THR A 592 -0.61 -15.02 -30.25
N VAL A 593 0.40 -14.78 -31.09
CA VAL A 593 0.98 -15.79 -31.99
C VAL A 593 2.44 -16.00 -31.59
N GLU A 594 2.75 -17.20 -31.14
CA GLU A 594 4.07 -17.56 -30.64
C GLU A 594 4.63 -18.77 -31.39
N LEU A 595 5.95 -18.71 -31.63
CA LEU A 595 6.75 -19.81 -32.12
C LEU A 595 8.14 -19.77 -31.47
N ILE A 596 8.49 -20.81 -30.71
CA ILE A 596 9.79 -20.96 -30.05
C ILE A 596 10.43 -22.27 -30.54
N LEU A 597 11.63 -22.17 -31.08
CA LEU A 597 12.44 -23.32 -31.50
C LEU A 597 13.19 -23.91 -30.28
N GLU A 598 13.59 -25.18 -30.35
CA GLU A 598 14.35 -25.82 -29.26
C GLU A 598 15.79 -25.34 -29.15
N SER A 599 16.46 -25.10 -30.28
CA SER A 599 17.89 -24.81 -30.37
C SER A 599 18.24 -23.33 -30.61
N GLU A 600 17.32 -22.54 -31.17
CA GLU A 600 17.59 -21.16 -31.59
C GLU A 600 16.42 -20.19 -31.34
N PHE A 601 16.67 -18.89 -31.45
CA PHE A 601 15.62 -17.87 -31.46
C PHE A 601 15.13 -17.64 -32.90
N ILE A 602 13.81 -17.74 -33.14
CA ILE A 602 13.26 -17.28 -34.41
C ILE A 602 13.30 -15.76 -34.48
N THR A 603 13.87 -15.21 -35.56
CA THR A 603 13.87 -13.76 -35.76
C THR A 603 12.47 -13.27 -36.09
N GLN A 604 12.20 -12.00 -35.78
CA GLN A 604 10.94 -11.34 -36.12
C GLN A 604 10.58 -11.49 -37.62
N GLU A 605 11.57 -11.39 -38.50
CA GLU A 605 11.36 -11.46 -39.96
C GLU A 605 10.90 -12.86 -40.39
N LYS A 606 11.55 -13.91 -39.89
CA LYS A 606 11.16 -15.30 -40.15
C LYS A 606 9.75 -15.59 -39.61
N LEU A 607 9.42 -15.13 -38.41
CA LEU A 607 8.08 -15.30 -37.83
C LEU A 607 7.01 -14.52 -38.63
N ALA A 608 7.33 -13.32 -39.14
CA ALA A 608 6.44 -12.53 -39.96
C ALA A 608 6.13 -13.20 -41.31
N ILE A 609 7.13 -13.82 -41.94
CA ILE A 609 6.95 -14.61 -43.16
C ILE A 609 5.98 -15.77 -42.90
N LEU A 610 6.21 -16.55 -41.84
CA LEU A 610 5.36 -17.68 -41.46
C LEU A 610 3.94 -17.26 -41.15
N TRP A 611 3.76 -16.21 -40.34
CA TRP A 611 2.44 -15.69 -40.01
C TRP A 611 1.67 -15.23 -41.25
N THR A 612 2.34 -14.51 -42.15
CA THR A 612 1.76 -14.05 -43.42
C THR A 612 1.38 -15.23 -44.30
N ALA A 613 2.25 -16.22 -44.43
CA ALA A 613 2.02 -17.42 -45.22
C ALA A 613 0.84 -18.25 -44.66
N PHE A 614 0.73 -18.38 -43.34
CA PHE A 614 -0.42 -19.02 -42.69
C PHE A 614 -1.72 -18.30 -43.01
N LEU A 615 -1.74 -16.97 -42.83
CA LEU A 615 -2.90 -16.13 -43.12
C LEU A 615 -3.30 -16.13 -44.59
N HIS A 616 -2.40 -16.47 -45.52
CA HIS A 616 -2.71 -16.66 -46.94
C HIS A 616 -3.17 -18.08 -47.26
N HIS A 617 -2.44 -19.08 -46.77
CA HIS A 617 -2.70 -20.48 -47.05
C HIS A 617 -4.07 -20.91 -46.54
N ALA A 618 -4.47 -20.42 -45.37
CA ALA A 618 -5.71 -20.80 -44.73
C ALA A 618 -6.92 -19.92 -45.09
N GLN A 619 -6.80 -18.94 -46.01
CA GLN A 619 -7.94 -18.09 -46.44
C GLN A 619 -9.08 -18.87 -47.07
N ARG A 620 -8.80 -20.05 -47.63
CA ARG A 620 -9.83 -20.90 -48.25
C ARG A 620 -10.57 -21.78 -47.26
N ALA A 621 -10.23 -21.73 -45.96
CA ALA A 621 -10.79 -22.61 -44.96
C ALA A 621 -11.20 -21.87 -43.67
N LYS A 622 -12.28 -22.33 -43.03
CA LYS A 622 -12.80 -21.75 -41.79
C LYS A 622 -11.76 -21.84 -40.64
N PRO A 623 -11.66 -20.84 -39.74
CA PRO A 623 -12.42 -19.59 -39.73
C PRO A 623 -11.79 -18.48 -40.58
N LEU A 624 -10.57 -18.66 -41.12
CA LEU A 624 -9.83 -17.61 -41.83
C LEU A 624 -10.47 -17.15 -43.14
N SER A 625 -11.36 -17.95 -43.73
CA SER A 625 -12.24 -17.53 -44.84
C SER A 625 -13.23 -16.41 -44.48
N TRP A 626 -13.49 -16.19 -43.20
CA TRP A 626 -14.40 -15.15 -42.69
C TRP A 626 -13.65 -13.89 -42.23
N LYS A 627 -12.31 -13.89 -42.31
CA LYS A 627 -11.46 -12.82 -41.80
C LYS A 627 -11.51 -11.59 -42.71
N THR A 628 -12.03 -10.48 -42.22
CA THR A 628 -12.11 -9.20 -42.94
C THR A 628 -10.85 -8.34 -42.78
N GLY A 629 -10.11 -8.47 -41.67
CA GLY A 629 -8.88 -7.71 -41.45
C GLY A 629 -8.11 -8.17 -40.21
N TYR A 630 -6.87 -7.66 -40.06
CA TYR A 630 -6.12 -7.79 -38.81
C TYR A 630 -5.17 -6.60 -38.60
N PHE A 631 -4.83 -6.36 -37.34
CA PHE A 631 -3.95 -5.30 -36.88
C PHE A 631 -3.16 -5.77 -35.66
N GLY A 632 -1.86 -5.51 -35.57
CA GLY A 632 -1.09 -5.95 -34.41
C GLY A 632 0.28 -5.32 -34.25
N LEU A 633 0.99 -5.77 -33.22
CA LEU A 633 2.35 -5.39 -32.88
C LEU A 633 3.22 -6.64 -32.70
N TRP A 634 4.49 -6.53 -33.09
CA TRP A 634 5.51 -7.49 -32.67
C TRP A 634 6.03 -7.09 -31.30
N HIS A 635 6.14 -8.07 -30.43
CA HIS A 635 6.73 -7.95 -29.11
C HIS A 635 7.89 -8.93 -28.97
N GLN A 636 8.80 -8.60 -28.07
CA GLN A 636 9.86 -9.48 -27.63
C GLN A 636 9.70 -9.68 -26.13
N ASN A 637 9.73 -10.92 -25.66
CA ASN A 637 9.67 -11.20 -24.22
C ASN A 637 11.06 -11.05 -23.56
N GLU A 638 11.11 -11.13 -22.23
CA GLU A 638 12.34 -10.98 -21.43
C GLU A 638 13.45 -11.98 -21.81
N LYS A 639 13.06 -13.14 -22.35
CA LYS A 639 13.98 -14.19 -22.82
C LYS A 639 14.48 -13.94 -24.24
N GLY A 640 14.02 -12.88 -24.91
CA GLY A 640 14.40 -12.53 -26.27
C GLY A 640 13.54 -13.18 -27.37
N HIS A 641 12.48 -13.93 -27.05
CA HIS A 641 11.61 -14.54 -28.05
C HIS A 641 10.59 -13.54 -28.62
N PHE A 642 10.46 -13.53 -29.94
CA PHE A 642 9.46 -12.72 -30.64
C PHE A 642 8.09 -13.40 -30.67
N TYR A 643 7.04 -12.61 -30.48
CA TYR A 643 5.65 -13.02 -30.67
C TYR A 643 4.82 -11.86 -31.22
N ALA A 644 3.69 -12.17 -31.84
CA ALA A 644 2.73 -11.16 -32.29
C ALA A 644 1.59 -11.01 -31.29
N ASP A 645 1.17 -9.79 -30.99
CA ASP A 645 -0.13 -9.48 -30.36
C ASP A 645 -1.02 -8.84 -31.42
N VAL A 646 -2.15 -9.48 -31.74
CA VAL A 646 -2.92 -9.19 -32.95
C VAL A 646 -4.42 -9.14 -32.64
N PHE A 647 -5.07 -8.08 -33.10
CA PHE A 647 -6.49 -8.05 -33.35
C PHE A 647 -6.81 -8.67 -34.72
N ILE A 648 -7.69 -9.65 -34.74
CA ILE A 648 -8.24 -10.23 -35.96
C ILE A 648 -9.75 -9.99 -36.00
N VAL A 649 -10.26 -9.56 -37.16
CA VAL A 649 -11.66 -9.19 -37.34
C VAL A 649 -12.33 -10.16 -38.30
N PHE A 650 -13.50 -10.66 -37.90
CA PHE A 650 -14.36 -11.53 -38.68
C PHE A 650 -15.72 -10.88 -38.94
N ASP A 651 -16.37 -11.29 -40.04
CA ASP A 651 -17.76 -10.91 -40.33
C ASP A 651 -18.79 -11.77 -39.56
N ASP A 652 -20.07 -11.50 -39.82
CA ASP A 652 -21.24 -12.12 -39.19
C ASP A 652 -21.26 -13.66 -39.24
N ARG A 653 -20.62 -14.27 -40.23
CA ARG A 653 -20.53 -15.73 -40.36
C ARG A 653 -19.81 -16.38 -39.19
N ALA A 654 -18.94 -15.65 -38.50
CA ALA A 654 -18.22 -16.10 -37.31
C ALA A 654 -19.09 -16.11 -36.04
N PHE A 655 -20.33 -15.58 -36.06
CA PHE A 655 -21.17 -15.45 -34.87
C PHE A 655 -21.82 -16.76 -34.43
N THR A 656 -21.80 -17.78 -35.31
CA THR A 656 -22.43 -19.08 -35.09
C THR A 656 -21.75 -19.92 -33.99
N ASP A 657 -20.43 -19.85 -33.89
CA ASP A 657 -19.66 -20.49 -32.81
C ASP A 657 -18.38 -19.66 -32.51
N PRO A 658 -18.53 -18.52 -31.81
CA PRO A 658 -17.42 -17.64 -31.52
C PRO A 658 -16.42 -18.26 -30.54
N THR A 659 -16.85 -19.23 -29.73
CA THR A 659 -16.03 -19.89 -28.70
C THR A 659 -14.98 -20.84 -29.25
N SER A 660 -15.22 -21.47 -30.41
CA SER A 660 -14.27 -22.43 -30.98
C SER A 660 -13.20 -21.79 -31.88
N ILE A 661 -13.38 -20.53 -32.30
CA ILE A 661 -12.54 -19.88 -33.32
C ILE A 661 -11.05 -19.92 -32.97
N ILE A 662 -10.67 -19.55 -31.75
CA ILE A 662 -9.27 -19.55 -31.31
C ILE A 662 -8.69 -20.97 -31.31
N ASN A 663 -9.45 -21.95 -30.81
CA ASN A 663 -9.02 -23.35 -30.78
C ASN A 663 -8.82 -23.92 -32.19
N VAL A 664 -9.68 -23.54 -33.14
CA VAL A 664 -9.52 -23.93 -34.55
C VAL A 664 -8.31 -23.24 -35.17
N LEU A 665 -8.11 -21.93 -34.94
CA LEU A 665 -6.94 -21.20 -35.41
C LEU A 665 -5.63 -21.82 -34.89
N ASN A 666 -5.58 -22.16 -33.60
CA ASN A 666 -4.41 -22.77 -32.98
C ASN A 666 -4.06 -24.13 -33.60
N ARG A 667 -5.06 -25.02 -33.75
CA ARG A 667 -4.84 -26.33 -34.41
C ARG A 667 -4.28 -26.18 -35.82
N LYS A 668 -4.82 -25.24 -36.60
CA LYS A 668 -4.36 -24.96 -37.96
C LYS A 668 -2.97 -24.35 -37.98
N TRP A 669 -2.65 -23.47 -37.05
CA TRP A 669 -1.31 -22.88 -36.92
C TRP A 669 -0.27 -23.96 -36.65
N VAL A 670 -0.51 -24.83 -35.66
CA VAL A 670 0.38 -25.95 -35.33
C VAL A 670 0.57 -26.88 -36.52
N GLN A 671 -0.52 -27.24 -37.22
CA GLN A 671 -0.44 -28.10 -38.40
C GLN A 671 0.33 -27.43 -39.54
N PHE A 672 0.10 -26.14 -39.79
CA PHE A 672 0.80 -25.36 -40.81
C PHE A 672 2.30 -25.29 -40.53
N ILE A 673 2.69 -24.99 -39.29
CA ILE A 673 4.09 -24.90 -38.89
C ILE A 673 4.79 -26.25 -39.07
N LYS A 674 4.21 -27.34 -38.57
CA LYS A 674 4.79 -28.69 -38.71
C LYS A 674 4.96 -29.13 -40.16
N SER A 675 4.02 -28.75 -41.04
CA SER A 675 4.01 -29.22 -42.44
C SER A 675 4.78 -28.31 -43.40
N LYS A 676 4.88 -27.00 -43.13
CA LYS A 676 5.35 -26.02 -44.13
C LYS A 676 6.42 -25.07 -43.65
N ALA A 677 6.72 -24.97 -42.35
CA ALA A 677 7.69 -23.99 -41.87
C ALA A 677 9.09 -24.22 -42.43
N HIS A 678 9.57 -25.47 -42.47
CA HIS A 678 10.88 -25.82 -43.04
C HIS A 678 11.01 -25.43 -44.52
N LEU A 679 9.96 -25.64 -45.32
CA LEU A 679 9.93 -25.26 -46.74
C LEU A 679 9.94 -23.75 -46.93
N ILE A 680 9.17 -23.01 -46.12
CA ILE A 680 9.02 -21.56 -46.25
C ILE A 680 10.25 -20.82 -45.73
N LEU A 681 10.94 -21.39 -44.74
CA LEU A 681 12.16 -20.84 -44.17
C LEU A 681 13.44 -21.39 -44.82
N GLU A 682 13.32 -22.23 -45.85
CA GLU A 682 14.44 -22.83 -46.59
C GLU A 682 15.44 -23.54 -45.64
N MET A 683 14.93 -24.29 -44.66
CA MET A 683 15.75 -25.01 -43.68
C MET A 683 16.08 -26.43 -44.17
N GLU A 684 17.35 -26.84 -44.02
CA GLU A 684 17.83 -28.17 -44.42
C GLU A 684 17.17 -29.32 -43.62
N GLU A 685 16.86 -29.07 -42.34
CA GLU A 685 16.19 -30.03 -41.46
C GLU A 685 14.83 -29.49 -40.96
N LYS A 686 13.93 -30.41 -40.58
CA LYS A 686 12.66 -30.02 -39.94
C LYS A 686 12.94 -29.49 -38.54
N PRO A 687 12.63 -28.22 -38.24
CA PRO A 687 12.89 -27.65 -36.92
C PRO A 687 12.01 -28.30 -35.86
N ASN A 688 12.60 -28.60 -34.70
CA ASN A 688 11.85 -28.94 -33.49
C ASN A 688 11.42 -27.67 -32.75
N PHE A 689 10.18 -27.69 -32.24
CA PHE A 689 9.53 -26.53 -31.64
C PHE A 689 9.24 -26.78 -30.16
N LYS A 690 9.79 -25.94 -29.30
CA LYS A 690 9.50 -25.91 -27.87
C LYS A 690 8.11 -25.36 -27.57
N SER A 691 7.67 -24.36 -28.34
CA SER A 691 6.32 -23.78 -28.25
C SER A 691 5.84 -23.39 -29.64
N CYS A 692 4.59 -23.71 -29.97
CA CYS A 692 3.92 -23.25 -31.18
C CYS A 692 2.44 -23.11 -30.86
N LYS A 693 1.95 -21.87 -30.71
CA LYS A 693 0.55 -21.66 -30.36
C LYS A 693 -0.02 -20.32 -30.79
N ILE A 694 -1.33 -20.32 -31.00
CA ILE A 694 -2.19 -19.14 -30.98
C ILE A 694 -3.01 -19.21 -29.69
N GLN A 695 -3.02 -18.12 -28.93
CA GLN A 695 -3.75 -18.03 -27.66
C GLN A 695 -4.59 -16.76 -27.61
N GLY A 696 -5.80 -16.85 -27.03
CA GLY A 696 -6.64 -15.69 -26.79
C GLY A 696 -6.05 -14.78 -25.71
N LYS A 697 -6.18 -13.47 -25.91
CA LYS A 697 -5.77 -12.45 -24.96
C LYS A 697 -6.94 -11.51 -24.73
N SER A 698 -7.13 -11.07 -23.49
CA SER A 698 -8.17 -10.10 -23.14
C SER A 698 -8.10 -8.86 -24.05
N ILE A 699 -9.25 -8.41 -24.58
CA ILE A 699 -9.34 -7.21 -25.41
C ILE A 699 -8.72 -6.02 -24.66
N MET A 700 -9.02 -5.88 -23.36
CA MET A 700 -8.36 -4.92 -22.47
C MET A 700 -8.33 -5.45 -21.03
N GLN A 701 -7.13 -5.75 -20.53
CA GLN A 701 -6.93 -6.50 -19.28
C GLN A 701 -7.44 -5.78 -18.03
N THR A 702 -7.35 -4.44 -17.98
CA THR A 702 -7.69 -3.63 -16.80
C THR A 702 -9.12 -3.13 -16.78
N ASN A 703 -9.98 -3.61 -17.70
CA ASN A 703 -11.39 -3.27 -17.71
C ASN A 703 -12.24 -4.53 -17.79
N GLU A 704 -13.03 -4.76 -16.74
CA GLU A 704 -13.90 -5.93 -16.61
C GLU A 704 -14.86 -6.11 -17.80
N GLU A 705 -15.36 -5.01 -18.38
CA GLU A 705 -16.26 -5.02 -19.54
C GLU A 705 -15.59 -5.63 -20.79
N TYR A 706 -14.27 -5.49 -20.91
CA TYR A 706 -13.47 -5.93 -22.06
C TYR A 706 -12.50 -7.05 -21.67
N SER A 707 -12.78 -7.76 -20.58
CA SER A 707 -11.95 -8.83 -20.03
C SER A 707 -11.86 -10.07 -20.94
N LEU A 708 -12.88 -10.31 -21.77
CA LEU A 708 -12.91 -11.43 -22.72
C LEU A 708 -11.90 -11.28 -23.84
N ASP A 709 -11.57 -12.39 -24.52
CA ASP A 709 -10.69 -12.42 -25.69
C ASP A 709 -11.34 -11.94 -26.99
N ARG A 710 -12.63 -11.58 -26.92
CA ARG A 710 -13.47 -11.24 -28.06
C ARG A 710 -14.43 -10.10 -27.76
N LEU A 711 -14.81 -9.36 -28.80
CA LEU A 711 -15.75 -8.26 -28.73
C LEU A 711 -16.63 -8.23 -29.99
N LEU A 712 -17.95 -8.31 -29.80
CA LEU A 712 -18.94 -8.09 -30.85
C LEU A 712 -19.26 -6.60 -30.96
N ILE A 713 -19.12 -6.04 -32.17
CA ILE A 713 -19.46 -4.66 -32.46
C ILE A 713 -20.50 -4.63 -33.59
N GLU A 714 -21.71 -4.22 -33.24
CA GLU A 714 -22.76 -3.95 -34.22
C GLU A 714 -22.47 -2.65 -34.97
N SER A 715 -22.80 -2.62 -36.25
CA SER A 715 -22.63 -1.48 -37.13
C SER A 715 -23.44 -0.25 -36.69
N THR A 716 -24.52 -0.43 -35.94
CA THR A 716 -25.36 0.64 -35.39
C THR A 716 -24.87 1.15 -34.03
N ASN A 717 -24.05 0.38 -33.31
CA ASN A 717 -23.61 0.71 -31.95
C ASN A 717 -22.47 1.74 -31.95
N LYS A 718 -22.86 3.04 -31.95
CA LYS A 718 -21.90 4.16 -31.95
C LYS A 718 -21.00 4.19 -30.71
N GLN A 719 -21.55 3.83 -29.55
CA GLN A 719 -20.81 3.88 -28.29
C GLN A 719 -19.66 2.87 -28.27
N ARG A 720 -19.95 1.60 -28.57
CA ARG A 720 -18.95 0.52 -28.58
C ARG A 720 -17.86 0.74 -29.65
N LYS A 721 -18.23 1.31 -30.81
CA LYS A 721 -17.26 1.75 -31.82
C LYS A 721 -16.35 2.86 -31.30
N SER A 722 -16.93 3.85 -30.60
CA SER A 722 -16.16 4.94 -29.99
C SER A 722 -15.21 4.41 -28.93
N ASP A 723 -15.67 3.53 -28.04
CA ASP A 723 -14.85 2.93 -26.99
C ASP A 723 -13.68 2.12 -27.57
N PHE A 724 -13.92 1.35 -28.64
CA PHE A 724 -12.86 0.64 -29.32
C PHE A 724 -11.79 1.56 -29.92
N LEU A 725 -12.22 2.62 -30.61
CA LEU A 725 -11.30 3.54 -31.29
C LEU A 725 -10.59 4.52 -30.34
N GLN A 726 -11.24 4.94 -29.26
CA GLN A 726 -10.74 5.98 -28.36
C GLN A 726 -10.13 5.43 -27.07
N LYS A 727 -10.39 4.17 -26.70
CA LYS A 727 -9.84 3.56 -25.48
C LYS A 727 -9.00 2.33 -25.79
N ILE A 728 -9.57 1.32 -26.47
CA ILE A 728 -8.92 0.02 -26.68
C ILE A 728 -7.70 0.15 -27.59
N ILE A 729 -7.85 0.74 -28.78
CA ILE A 729 -6.75 0.87 -29.75
C ILE A 729 -5.61 1.77 -29.24
N PRO A 730 -5.87 2.96 -28.65
CA PRO A 730 -4.84 3.75 -27.99
C PRO A 730 -4.07 2.97 -26.93
N THR A 731 -4.79 2.21 -26.09
CA THR A 731 -4.18 1.39 -25.04
C THR A 731 -3.30 0.29 -25.61
N PHE A 732 -3.82 -0.48 -26.56
CA PHE A 732 -3.02 -1.50 -27.27
C PHE A 732 -1.76 -0.92 -27.93
N LEU A 733 -1.89 0.23 -28.59
CA LEU A 733 -0.78 0.86 -29.29
C LEU A 733 0.23 1.53 -28.37
N SER A 734 -0.13 1.85 -27.12
CA SER A 734 0.75 2.51 -26.17
C SER A 734 2.06 1.75 -25.92
N HIS A 735 2.02 0.41 -26.01
CA HIS A 735 3.22 -0.45 -25.95
C HIS A 735 4.28 -0.04 -26.98
N SER A 736 3.88 0.45 -28.15
CA SER A 736 4.82 0.89 -29.19
C SER A 736 5.65 2.12 -28.81
N ILE A 737 5.28 2.85 -27.77
CA ILE A 737 6.06 3.98 -27.24
C ILE A 737 7.33 3.49 -26.56
N PHE A 738 7.29 2.29 -25.97
CA PHE A 738 8.35 1.77 -25.12
C PHE A 738 9.19 0.67 -25.77
N ILE A 739 8.70 0.00 -26.81
CA ILE A 739 9.44 -1.06 -27.53
C ILE A 739 10.81 -0.56 -28.04
N GLU A 740 10.95 0.72 -28.37
CA GLU A 740 12.20 1.32 -28.86
C GLU A 740 13.11 1.85 -27.72
N ASN A 741 12.64 1.81 -26.47
CA ASN A 741 13.26 2.39 -25.28
C ASN A 741 13.55 1.36 -24.16
N THR A 742 13.22 0.09 -24.35
CA THR A 742 13.43 -0.99 -23.36
C THR A 742 14.90 -1.32 -23.20
N MET A 743 15.36 -1.41 -21.94
CA MET A 743 16.69 -1.93 -21.59
C MET A 743 16.68 -3.46 -21.68
N TYR A 744 17.54 -4.04 -22.51
CA TYR A 744 17.83 -5.48 -22.47
C TYR A 744 19.15 -5.70 -21.73
N THR A 745 19.19 -6.71 -20.85
CA THR A 745 20.30 -7.03 -19.94
C THR A 745 21.60 -7.47 -20.63
N ASN A 746 21.58 -7.78 -21.93
CA ASN A 746 22.78 -8.14 -22.70
C ASN A 746 23.15 -7.04 -23.71
N ARG A 747 24.22 -6.30 -23.41
CA ARG A 747 24.81 -5.26 -24.26
C ARG A 747 25.39 -5.76 -25.60
N SER A 748 25.40 -7.07 -25.88
CA SER A 748 26.22 -7.65 -26.96
C SER A 748 25.49 -8.08 -28.24
N ASN A 749 24.15 -8.09 -28.32
CA ASN A 749 23.45 -8.48 -29.56
C ASN A 749 22.33 -7.49 -29.93
N TYR A 750 22.71 -6.31 -30.44
CA TYR A 750 21.79 -5.38 -31.07
C TYR A 750 21.65 -5.72 -32.55
N HIS A 751 20.59 -6.45 -32.92
CA HIS A 751 20.02 -6.31 -34.25
C HIS A 751 18.86 -5.33 -34.18
N ASN A 752 18.93 -4.30 -35.03
CA ASN A 752 18.01 -3.19 -35.19
C ASN A 752 16.53 -3.65 -35.15
N SER A 753 15.89 -3.66 -33.98
CA SER A 753 14.47 -3.99 -33.85
C SER A 753 13.64 -2.73 -34.06
N ASP A 754 13.62 -2.25 -35.30
CA ASP A 754 12.52 -1.40 -35.74
C ASP A 754 11.24 -2.20 -35.42
N ALA A 755 10.43 -1.73 -34.47
CA ALA A 755 9.18 -2.39 -34.10
C ALA A 755 8.20 -2.30 -35.28
N LYS A 756 8.34 -3.16 -36.29
CA LYS A 756 7.54 -3.11 -37.53
C LYS A 756 6.06 -3.37 -37.18
N LEU A 757 5.14 -2.54 -37.67
CA LEU A 757 3.70 -2.75 -37.44
C LEU A 757 3.21 -4.01 -38.17
N LEU A 758 2.31 -4.78 -37.56
CA LEU A 758 1.54 -5.79 -38.29
C LEU A 758 0.29 -5.15 -38.87
N ILE A 759 0.34 -4.79 -40.16
CA ILE A 759 -0.85 -4.33 -40.89
C ILE A 759 -1.04 -5.18 -42.14
N LYS A 760 -2.22 -5.78 -42.27
CA LYS A 760 -2.79 -6.07 -43.59
C LYS A 760 -4.31 -6.09 -43.49
N SER A 761 -4.93 -5.12 -44.15
CA SER A 761 -6.31 -5.23 -44.61
C SER A 761 -6.30 -5.71 -46.06
N SER A 762 -7.39 -6.34 -46.49
CA SER A 762 -7.67 -6.65 -47.91
C SER A 762 -7.68 -5.40 -48.81
N ILE A 763 -7.48 -4.19 -48.26
CA ILE A 763 -7.63 -2.89 -48.93
C ILE A 763 -6.30 -2.20 -49.24
N ALA A 764 -5.15 -2.72 -48.77
CA ALA A 764 -3.86 -2.33 -49.36
C ALA A 764 -3.75 -2.71 -50.86
N VAL A 765 -4.70 -3.52 -51.36
CA VAL A 765 -4.87 -3.88 -52.78
C VAL A 765 -5.84 -2.94 -53.52
N ALA A 766 -6.72 -2.21 -52.82
CA ALA A 766 -7.73 -1.36 -53.47
C ALA A 766 -7.24 0.08 -53.73
N SER A 767 -6.39 0.66 -52.89
CA SER A 767 -5.82 2.00 -53.16
C SER A 767 -4.61 1.98 -54.12
N ARG A 768 -4.04 0.80 -54.42
CA ARG A 768 -2.98 0.64 -55.44
C ARG A 768 -3.52 0.42 -56.87
N LYS A 769 -4.85 0.27 -57.05
CA LYS A 769 -5.44 0.04 -58.38
C LYS A 769 -5.57 1.29 -59.25
N ASN A 770 -5.33 2.49 -58.72
CA ASN A 770 -5.36 3.74 -59.50
C ASN A 770 -3.97 4.35 -59.76
N THR A 771 -2.91 3.57 -59.63
CA THR A 771 -1.58 3.97 -60.14
C THR A 771 -1.20 2.96 -61.22
N PRO A 772 -0.99 3.39 -62.48
CA PRO A 772 -0.66 2.47 -63.56
C PRO A 772 0.61 1.71 -63.19
N SER A 773 0.57 0.39 -63.33
CA SER A 773 1.69 -0.46 -62.93
C SER A 773 2.96 -0.07 -63.68
N THR A 774 4.11 -0.11 -63.02
CA THR A 774 5.43 0.19 -63.61
C THR A 774 5.78 -0.75 -64.77
N LYS A 775 5.07 -1.87 -64.94
CA LYS A 775 5.13 -2.72 -66.15
C LYS A 775 4.44 -2.09 -67.36
N SER A 776 3.30 -1.41 -67.17
CA SER A 776 2.62 -0.63 -68.22
C SER A 776 3.44 0.59 -68.64
N ILE A 777 4.14 1.24 -67.70
CA ILE A 777 5.03 2.37 -68.00
C ILE A 777 6.31 1.89 -68.72
N ARG A 778 6.90 0.76 -68.32
CA ARG A 778 8.05 0.16 -69.02
C ARG A 778 7.70 -0.39 -70.40
N GLN A 779 6.53 -1.02 -70.59
CA GLN A 779 6.12 -1.50 -71.91
C GLN A 779 5.71 -0.36 -72.85
N LYS A 780 5.19 0.75 -72.31
CA LYS A 780 4.91 1.95 -73.10
C LYS A 780 6.20 2.71 -73.44
N ALA A 781 7.15 2.81 -72.52
CA ALA A 781 8.47 3.40 -72.76
C ALA A 781 9.36 2.55 -73.68
N LEU A 782 9.23 1.21 -73.66
CA LEU A 782 9.92 0.32 -74.63
C LEU A 782 9.27 0.33 -76.01
N LYS A 783 7.95 0.56 -76.12
CA LYS A 783 7.29 0.78 -77.42
C LYS A 783 7.65 2.15 -78.01
N GLU A 784 7.62 3.19 -77.19
CA GLU A 784 8.00 4.56 -77.60
C GLU A 784 9.51 4.73 -77.87
N SER A 785 10.37 3.82 -77.37
CA SER A 785 11.81 3.80 -77.71
C SER A 785 12.13 3.00 -78.97
N VAL A 786 11.33 1.98 -79.30
CA VAL A 786 11.48 1.20 -80.54
C VAL A 786 10.88 1.96 -81.74
N ASP A 787 9.77 2.68 -81.54
CA ASP A 787 9.18 3.56 -82.56
C ASP A 787 10.01 4.85 -82.81
N ARG A 788 11.01 5.15 -81.97
CA ARG A 788 11.97 6.27 -82.16
C ARG A 788 13.31 5.85 -82.75
N SER A 789 13.63 4.55 -82.80
CA SER A 789 14.83 4.04 -83.46
C SER A 789 14.64 3.69 -84.94
N GLU A 790 13.41 3.83 -85.47
CA GLU A 790 13.11 3.64 -86.91
C GLU A 790 12.91 4.96 -87.68
N ILE A 791 13.33 6.12 -87.11
CA ILE A 791 13.17 7.44 -87.77
C ILE A 791 14.52 8.18 -88.00
N ASP A 792 15.67 7.67 -87.54
CA ASP A 792 16.98 8.31 -87.78
C ASP A 792 17.92 7.47 -88.68
N ASP A 793 17.36 6.84 -89.72
CA ASP A 793 18.11 6.23 -90.84
C ASP A 793 17.71 6.85 -92.19
N ASP A 794 17.55 8.19 -92.21
CA ASP A 794 17.56 9.00 -93.44
C ASP A 794 17.97 10.46 -93.10
N GLN A 795 19.26 10.67 -92.82
CA GLN A 795 20.07 11.84 -93.24
C GLN A 795 21.53 11.78 -92.77
#